data_AF-A0A8C4QS88-F1
#
_entry.id   AF-A0A8C4QS88-F1
#
_cell.length_a   1.000
_cell.length_b   1.000
_cell.length_c   1.000
_cell.angle_alpha   90.00
_cell.angle_beta   90.00
_cell.angle_gamma   90.00
#
_symmetry.space_group_name_H-M   'P 1'
#
loop_
_entity.id
_entity.type
_entity.pdbx_description
1 polymer ?
#
loop_
_entity_poly.entity_id
_entity_poly.type
_entity_poly.pdbx_seq_one_letter_code
_entity_poly.pdbx_strand_id
1 'polypeptide(L)'
;VCQAVFRTDSAPSSGQLHAVQTYCKGLSPAVLRCVENYTNSYPAHNPRDSLHCCARAGDKACETACKNVLVTKVSEQEMVEGLIKGCGRQPLPQDPLCVVCRDLCVTLFSTNWESSQSWVEFERKCEYLPQEGAMTACLSDVREPCHLGCKELKYCTNFNYRPTELFRGCNMQADQGAQSDMNMWTRGVIQMPFLNIPVHDIHHCLPDTWKAIACVLHIKPCHGASPALICRSDCVNILKRCGDTSRFMQGHTAESICDILSPSDDPEQCIPLDQYLGDTLTTLILEEIVHPCNPDPCPSGELCEVNRKGCLPGEDCTPFFCLASCKLGEASDFLVPHNGRVRMPEASGDPGCYHLCKCGIGGWLESCVETPCVDVQRACIVGGQRRPHGSHFHIDCNLCTCFAGELICTGRQCLMEHSSYEDRQRFTGLPCNCADHFVPVCAVTGRTYPSACLARCTGLSNTQITYGSCNKHNPCSLKPCPSNQRCVLHQRVCLTSPTKADCPQYECISRRGCEKTPPEPVCDTTHNEFTSLCALSAQGRKLAYSGPCQAACAPSIGSVCGHDGETYSSVCAAHAHRVTVDYHGQCQAVGLLTLHGGDPECHTVSCFPLPQAGCKPIIPPGACCPICGGMLRLLWSREQMDALSKVKDICSIEGDIVVLVLPIDPQPTALQIAACSKEAEKIGALVNSASPVLVSHVPLSALAHAEVLISGGGYSTAPPTSPTSGLGLYLLAPLVLGLLR
;
A
#
# COMPACT_ATOMS: atom_id res chain seq x y z
N VAL A 1 21.29 12.88 37.40
CA VAL A 1 22.23 12.42 36.34
C VAL A 1 21.48 11.68 35.24
N CYS A 2 20.82 10.54 35.51
CA CYS A 2 20.04 9.80 34.51
C CYS A 2 18.97 10.64 33.78
N GLN A 3 18.25 11.52 34.50
CA GLN A 3 17.23 12.39 33.89
C GLN A 3 17.76 13.34 32.80
N ALA A 4 19.06 13.63 32.77
CA ALA A 4 19.69 14.41 31.69
C ALA A 4 20.00 13.56 30.46
N VAL A 5 20.16 12.24 30.62
CA VAL A 5 20.36 11.26 29.55
C VAL A 5 19.03 10.86 28.91
N PHE A 6 17.96 10.71 29.69
CA PHE A 6 16.64 10.27 29.23
C PHE A 6 15.68 11.42 28.84
N ARG A 7 16.17 12.60 28.44
CA ARG A 7 15.32 13.65 27.87
C ARG A 7 14.88 13.24 26.46
N THR A 8 13.62 13.48 26.12
CA THR A 8 12.92 12.84 24.99
C THR A 8 13.37 13.26 23.59
N ASP A 9 14.17 14.32 23.47
CA ASP A 9 14.31 15.02 22.18
C ASP A 9 15.74 15.04 21.60
N SER A 10 16.76 14.46 22.27
CA SER A 10 18.14 14.45 21.75
C SER A 10 19.03 13.33 22.30
N ALA A 11 20.04 12.92 21.52
CA ALA A 11 21.03 11.92 21.94
C ALA A 11 21.84 12.43 23.15
N PRO A 12 22.13 11.58 24.14
CA PRO A 12 22.89 11.99 25.31
C PRO A 12 24.33 12.35 24.95
N SER A 13 24.83 13.48 25.46
CA SER A 13 26.18 13.96 25.17
C SER A 13 27.25 13.14 25.89
N SER A 14 28.49 13.16 25.38
CA SER A 14 29.64 12.48 26.01
C SER A 14 29.84 12.91 27.48
N GLY A 15 29.59 14.19 27.81
CA GLY A 15 29.62 14.68 29.19
C GLY A 15 28.52 14.08 30.08
N GLN A 16 27.32 13.86 29.55
CA GLN A 16 26.20 13.24 30.28
C GLN A 16 26.45 11.74 30.48
N LEU A 17 26.96 11.04 29.46
CA LEU A 17 27.35 9.64 29.54
C LEU A 17 28.49 9.43 30.53
N HIS A 18 29.51 10.28 30.48
CA HIS A 18 30.63 10.24 31.42
C HIS A 18 30.18 10.55 32.85
N ALA A 19 29.22 11.46 33.05
CA ALA A 19 28.65 11.72 34.37
C ALA A 19 27.87 10.51 34.91
N VAL A 20 27.08 9.83 34.08
CA VAL A 20 26.39 8.58 34.46
C VAL A 20 27.40 7.48 34.78
N GLN A 21 28.42 7.31 33.94
CA GLN A 21 29.43 6.29 34.13
C GLN A 21 30.22 6.56 35.42
N THR A 22 30.63 7.80 35.67
CA THR A 22 31.36 8.17 36.90
C THR A 22 30.51 7.94 38.15
N TYR A 23 29.20 8.23 38.10
CA TYR A 23 28.32 8.10 39.26
C TYR A 23 27.80 6.68 39.48
N CYS A 24 27.61 5.88 38.43
CA CYS A 24 26.92 4.58 38.51
C CYS A 24 27.86 3.37 38.42
N LYS A 25 29.14 3.55 38.06
CA LYS A 25 30.16 2.48 37.84
C LYS A 25 30.41 1.54 39.03
N GLY A 26 29.91 1.86 40.22
CA GLY A 26 29.93 0.98 41.40
C GLY A 26 28.60 0.78 42.12
N LEU A 27 27.52 1.45 41.70
CA LEU A 27 26.22 1.44 42.41
C LEU A 27 25.17 0.54 41.75
N SER A 28 25.13 0.50 40.42
CA SER A 28 24.16 -0.35 39.71
C SER A 28 24.65 -0.67 38.30
N PRO A 29 25.16 -1.89 38.06
CA PRO A 29 25.49 -2.39 36.72
C PRO A 29 24.26 -2.40 35.79
N ALA A 30 23.06 -2.54 36.35
CA ALA A 30 21.82 -2.52 35.59
C ALA A 30 21.53 -1.13 34.98
N VAL A 31 21.84 -0.04 35.70
CA VAL A 31 21.68 1.32 35.18
C VAL A 31 22.67 1.60 34.07
N LEU A 32 23.93 1.16 34.20
CA LEU A 32 24.94 1.32 33.16
C LEU A 32 24.56 0.58 31.87
N ARG A 33 24.10 -0.66 31.99
CA ARG A 33 23.62 -1.46 30.85
C ARG A 33 22.34 -0.89 30.24
N CYS A 34 21.44 -0.33 31.05
CA CYS A 34 20.25 0.36 30.57
C CYS A 34 20.63 1.61 29.77
N VAL A 35 21.58 2.41 30.28
CA VAL A 35 22.08 3.61 29.60
C VAL A 35 22.83 3.23 28.33
N GLU A 36 23.64 2.18 28.34
CA GLU A 36 24.31 1.63 27.16
C GLU A 36 23.30 1.17 26.10
N ASN A 37 22.30 0.38 26.48
CA ASN A 37 21.21 -0.02 25.58
C ASN A 37 20.41 1.18 25.05
N TYR A 38 20.14 2.18 25.88
CA TYR A 38 19.44 3.40 25.49
C TYR A 38 20.27 4.24 24.51
N THR A 39 21.58 4.37 24.76
CA THR A 39 22.51 5.10 23.87
C THR A 39 22.65 4.38 22.52
N ASN A 40 22.72 3.04 22.54
CA ASN A 40 22.74 2.20 21.34
C ASN A 40 21.40 2.20 20.58
N SER A 41 20.31 2.66 21.21
CA SER A 41 18.97 2.76 20.60
C SER A 41 18.68 4.10 19.95
N TYR A 42 19.56 5.10 20.08
CA TYR A 42 19.62 6.20 19.13
C TYR A 42 20.26 5.66 17.86
N PRO A 43 19.54 5.60 16.73
CA PRO A 43 20.19 5.33 15.46
C PRO A 43 21.10 6.53 15.18
N ALA A 44 22.37 6.42 15.54
CA ALA A 44 23.37 7.09 14.74
C ALA A 44 23.20 6.46 13.35
N HIS A 45 22.90 7.26 12.32
CA HIS A 45 23.24 6.84 10.97
C HIS A 45 24.65 6.27 11.04
N ASN A 46 24.85 5.02 10.62
CA ASN A 46 26.17 4.43 10.68
C ASN A 46 27.07 5.36 9.86
N PRO A 47 28.05 6.05 10.48
CA PRO A 47 28.76 7.12 9.79
C PRO A 47 29.51 6.60 8.57
N ARG A 48 29.78 5.28 8.55
CA ARG A 48 30.36 4.56 7.43
C ARG A 48 29.48 4.54 6.19
N ASP A 49 28.16 4.64 6.34
CA ASP A 49 27.22 4.70 5.23
C ASP A 49 27.44 5.98 4.41
N SER A 50 27.94 7.04 5.05
CA SER A 50 28.30 8.32 4.40
C SER A 50 29.74 8.38 3.90
N LEU A 51 30.51 7.26 3.89
CA LEU A 51 31.90 7.27 3.40
C LEU A 51 32.02 7.65 1.93
N HIS A 52 31.03 7.29 1.12
CA HIS A 52 30.98 7.63 -0.28
C HIS A 52 30.86 9.15 -0.51
N CYS A 53 30.27 9.88 0.44
CA CYS A 53 30.13 11.33 0.42
C CYS A 53 31.49 12.04 0.55
N CYS A 54 32.43 11.46 1.29
CA CYS A 54 33.78 12.02 1.43
C CYS A 54 34.53 12.11 0.11
N ALA A 55 34.23 11.24 -0.87
CA ALA A 55 34.84 11.26 -2.19
C ALA A 55 34.47 12.50 -3.02
N ARG A 56 33.50 13.31 -2.56
CA ARG A 56 33.06 14.55 -3.22
C ARG A 56 33.61 15.82 -2.56
N ALA A 57 34.50 15.70 -1.57
CA ALA A 57 35.13 16.85 -0.95
C ALA A 57 35.92 17.68 -1.98
N GLY A 58 35.84 19.02 -1.87
CA GLY A 58 36.47 19.95 -2.82
C GLY A 58 38.01 19.88 -2.87
N ASP A 59 38.62 19.21 -1.89
CA ASP A 59 40.04 18.91 -1.86
C ASP A 59 40.31 17.53 -1.24
N LYS A 60 41.45 16.94 -1.64
CA LYS A 60 41.85 15.57 -1.28
C LYS A 60 42.23 15.41 0.21
N ALA A 61 42.59 16.50 0.88
CA ALA A 61 42.89 16.48 2.31
C ALA A 61 41.61 16.36 3.13
N CYS A 62 40.57 17.12 2.76
CA CYS A 62 39.23 17.00 3.34
C CYS A 62 38.59 15.64 3.05
N GLU A 63 38.74 15.08 1.82
CA GLU A 63 38.26 13.72 1.51
C GLU A 63 38.85 12.68 2.48
N THR A 64 40.17 12.75 2.69
CA THR A 64 40.88 11.80 3.55
C THR A 64 40.51 12.00 5.02
N ALA A 65 40.40 13.26 5.47
CA ALA A 65 39.99 13.59 6.82
C ALA A 65 38.55 13.13 7.09
N CYS A 66 37.63 13.35 6.15
CA CYS A 66 36.25 12.90 6.21
C CYS A 66 36.15 11.38 6.35
N LYS A 67 36.85 10.61 5.48
CA LYS A 67 36.85 9.13 5.57
C LYS A 67 37.34 8.66 6.92
N ASN A 68 38.42 9.26 7.43
CA ASN A 68 38.97 8.90 8.73
C ASN A 68 38.01 9.24 9.87
N VAL A 69 37.37 10.41 9.85
CA VAL A 69 36.42 10.83 10.89
C VAL A 69 35.21 9.91 10.92
N LEU A 70 34.61 9.60 9.78
CA LEU A 70 33.45 8.71 9.69
C LEU A 70 33.77 7.24 10.02
N VAL A 71 35.02 6.80 9.88
CA VAL A 71 35.44 5.44 10.28
C VAL A 71 35.75 5.34 11.78
N THR A 72 36.21 6.44 12.40
CA THR A 72 36.85 6.41 13.73
C THR A 72 36.06 7.08 14.85
N LYS A 73 35.11 7.97 14.53
CA LYS A 73 34.32 8.69 15.54
C LYS A 73 32.96 8.03 15.73
N VAL A 74 32.46 8.12 16.97
CA VAL A 74 31.28 7.35 17.42
C VAL A 74 30.12 8.28 17.77
N SER A 75 30.36 9.59 17.92
CA SER A 75 29.32 10.58 18.24
C SER A 75 29.24 11.69 17.19
N GLU A 76 28.03 12.21 16.94
CA GLU A 76 27.77 13.30 15.98
C GLU A 76 28.57 14.57 16.29
N GLN A 77 28.70 14.94 17.57
CA GLN A 77 29.53 16.09 17.98
C GLN A 77 31.00 15.91 17.62
N GLU A 78 31.59 14.73 17.88
CA GLU A 78 32.99 14.46 17.54
C GLU A 78 33.21 14.35 16.02
N MET A 79 32.19 13.89 15.29
CA MET A 79 32.20 13.87 13.83
C MET A 79 32.20 15.29 13.27
N VAL A 80 31.31 16.15 13.75
CA VAL A 80 31.23 17.56 13.33
C VAL A 80 32.53 18.28 13.69
N GLU A 81 33.04 18.16 14.92
CA GLU A 81 34.33 18.76 15.31
C GLU A 81 35.51 18.20 14.51
N GLY A 82 35.51 16.89 14.26
CA GLY A 82 36.53 16.22 13.45
C GLY A 82 36.54 16.70 12.01
N LEU A 83 35.36 16.89 11.41
CA LEU A 83 35.19 17.44 10.06
C LEU A 83 35.56 18.92 9.99
N ILE A 84 35.17 19.74 10.99
CA ILE A 84 35.59 21.15 11.09
C ILE A 84 37.11 21.26 11.09
N LYS A 85 37.75 20.45 11.93
CA LYS A 85 39.20 20.43 12.07
C LYS A 85 39.91 19.88 10.84
N GLY A 86 39.33 18.86 10.21
CA GLY A 86 39.91 18.17 9.05
C GLY A 86 39.73 18.88 7.72
N CYS A 87 38.63 19.60 7.54
CA CYS A 87 38.23 20.26 6.29
C CYS A 87 38.28 21.80 6.36
N GLY A 88 38.49 22.39 7.54
CA GLY A 88 38.63 23.83 7.72
C GLY A 88 37.35 24.64 7.48
N ARG A 89 36.19 23.99 7.47
CA ARG A 89 34.87 24.61 7.27
C ARG A 89 33.86 24.06 8.28
N GLN A 90 32.96 24.91 8.74
CA GLN A 90 31.86 24.51 9.60
C GLN A 90 30.78 23.85 8.75
N PRO A 91 30.44 22.55 8.97
CA PRO A 91 29.26 21.96 8.35
C PRO A 91 28.05 22.76 8.84
N LEU A 92 27.32 23.41 7.94
CA LEU A 92 26.02 23.97 8.29
C LEU A 92 25.07 22.81 8.69
N PRO A 93 23.99 23.05 9.46
CA PRO A 93 22.93 22.04 9.66
C PRO A 93 22.34 21.52 8.33
N GLN A 94 22.56 22.28 7.25
CA GLN A 94 22.19 22.00 5.87
C GLN A 94 23.26 21.18 5.11
N ASP A 95 24.47 20.96 5.67
CA ASP A 95 25.62 20.27 5.03
C ASP A 95 25.93 18.86 5.61
N PRO A 96 25.01 17.89 5.61
CA PRO A 96 25.41 16.49 5.49
C PRO A 96 26.13 16.31 4.14
N LEU A 97 27.35 15.77 4.13
CA LEU A 97 28.15 15.58 2.91
C LEU A 97 27.46 14.72 1.82
N CYS A 98 26.30 14.10 2.10
CA CYS A 98 25.32 13.67 1.08
C CYS A 98 23.92 14.22 1.34
N VAL A 99 23.65 15.43 0.88
CA VAL A 99 22.27 15.88 0.56
C VAL A 99 22.10 16.15 -0.93
N VAL A 100 23.14 15.95 -1.76
CA VAL A 100 23.12 16.37 -3.18
C VAL A 100 21.88 15.88 -3.93
N CYS A 101 21.48 14.63 -3.73
CA CYS A 101 20.31 14.09 -4.42
C CYS A 101 18.99 14.61 -3.86
N ARG A 102 18.88 14.72 -2.54
CA ARG A 102 17.74 15.36 -1.88
C ARG A 102 17.64 16.86 -2.23
N ASP A 103 18.75 17.59 -2.28
CA ASP A 103 18.81 19.02 -2.63
C ASP A 103 18.49 19.23 -4.11
N LEU A 104 19.04 18.40 -5.01
CA LEU A 104 18.68 18.43 -6.42
C LEU A 104 17.20 18.10 -6.59
N CYS A 105 16.67 17.10 -5.86
CA CYS A 105 15.23 16.78 -5.85
C CYS A 105 14.39 17.96 -5.33
N VAL A 106 14.76 18.58 -4.21
CA VAL A 106 14.05 19.75 -3.69
C VAL A 106 14.10 20.89 -4.69
N THR A 107 15.28 21.20 -5.24
CA THR A 107 15.49 22.27 -6.22
C THR A 107 14.70 22.03 -7.51
N LEU A 108 14.62 20.78 -7.97
CA LEU A 108 13.82 20.36 -9.13
C LEU A 108 12.35 20.75 -8.97
N PHE A 109 11.83 20.67 -7.75
CA PHE A 109 10.41 20.87 -7.47
C PHE A 109 10.08 22.20 -6.74
N SER A 110 11.09 22.97 -6.33
CA SER A 110 10.92 24.24 -5.58
C SER A 110 11.21 25.50 -6.39
N THR A 111 11.87 25.41 -7.54
CA THR A 111 12.18 26.57 -8.40
C THR A 111 11.24 26.62 -9.61
N ASN A 112 10.86 27.85 -10.04
CA ASN A 112 9.96 28.04 -11.18
C ASN A 112 10.46 27.26 -12.42
N TRP A 113 9.53 26.48 -12.96
CA TRP A 113 9.62 25.32 -13.86
C TRP A 113 10.27 25.58 -15.25
N GLU A 114 11.57 25.92 -15.35
CA GLU A 114 12.12 26.32 -16.68
C GLU A 114 13.46 25.76 -17.17
N SER A 115 14.07 24.71 -16.59
CA SER A 115 15.22 24.09 -17.29
C SER A 115 15.22 22.57 -17.29
N SER A 116 15.10 21.97 -18.48
CA SER A 116 15.40 20.54 -18.74
C SER A 116 16.81 20.12 -18.30
N GLN A 117 17.71 21.08 -18.06
CA GLN A 117 19.07 20.86 -17.60
C GLN A 117 19.15 20.36 -16.14
N SER A 118 18.26 20.82 -15.25
CA SER A 118 18.27 20.37 -13.85
C SER A 118 17.84 18.91 -13.72
N TRP A 119 16.90 18.45 -14.56
CA TRP A 119 16.48 17.04 -14.64
C TRP A 119 17.60 16.13 -15.11
N VAL A 120 18.30 16.51 -16.20
CA VAL A 120 19.47 15.77 -16.70
C VAL A 120 20.57 15.70 -15.63
N GLU A 121 20.75 16.77 -14.86
CA GLU A 121 21.74 16.79 -13.78
C GLU A 121 21.36 15.85 -12.62
N PHE A 122 20.08 15.80 -12.25
CA PHE A 122 19.57 14.87 -11.25
C PHE A 122 19.69 13.42 -11.68
N GLU A 123 19.20 13.06 -12.88
CA GLU A 123 19.27 11.70 -13.43
C GLU A 123 20.72 11.20 -13.45
N ARG A 124 21.63 12.03 -13.97
CA ARG A 124 23.07 11.72 -14.03
C ARG A 124 23.71 11.50 -12.65
N LYS A 125 23.27 12.22 -11.63
CA LYS A 125 23.90 12.22 -10.29
C LYS A 125 23.28 11.24 -9.30
N CYS A 126 22.02 10.84 -9.51
CA CYS A 126 21.18 10.24 -8.46
C CYS A 126 20.41 8.99 -8.87
N GLU A 127 19.92 8.89 -10.11
CA GLU A 127 18.98 7.84 -10.53
C GLU A 127 19.53 6.41 -10.33
N TYR A 128 20.83 6.23 -10.55
CA TYR A 128 21.49 4.93 -10.52
C TYR A 128 22.30 4.67 -9.24
N LEU A 129 22.16 5.50 -8.20
CA LEU A 129 22.80 5.24 -6.92
C LEU A 129 21.92 4.27 -6.11
N PRO A 130 22.38 3.05 -5.78
CA PRO A 130 21.58 2.10 -5.01
C PRO A 130 21.13 2.65 -3.64
N GLN A 131 21.93 3.55 -3.06
CA GLN A 131 21.63 4.21 -1.78
C GLN A 131 20.43 5.18 -1.88
N GLU A 132 20.16 5.72 -3.07
CA GLU A 132 19.03 6.62 -3.34
C GLU A 132 17.79 5.85 -3.84
N GLY A 133 17.80 4.52 -3.76
CA GLY A 133 16.73 3.65 -4.25
C GLY A 133 15.34 4.03 -3.73
N ALA A 134 15.22 4.45 -2.46
CA ALA A 134 13.95 4.91 -1.88
C ALA A 134 13.41 6.20 -2.52
N MET A 135 14.30 7.16 -2.82
CA MET A 135 13.93 8.40 -3.52
C MET A 135 13.57 8.10 -4.99
N THR A 136 14.37 7.30 -5.68
CA THR A 136 14.11 6.90 -7.07
C THR A 136 12.80 6.10 -7.19
N ALA A 137 12.51 5.20 -6.24
CA ALA A 137 11.24 4.49 -6.18
C ALA A 137 10.06 5.43 -5.97
N CYS A 138 10.18 6.39 -5.04
CA CYS A 138 9.15 7.42 -4.82
C CYS A 138 8.86 8.24 -6.09
N LEU A 139 9.90 8.67 -6.81
CA LEU A 139 9.74 9.39 -8.08
C LEU A 139 9.12 8.52 -9.17
N SER A 140 9.52 7.24 -9.23
CA SER A 140 8.97 6.26 -10.17
C SER A 140 7.49 5.98 -9.90
N ASP A 141 7.08 5.88 -8.64
CA ASP A 141 5.67 5.66 -8.25
C ASP A 141 4.75 6.80 -8.68
N VAL A 142 5.27 8.03 -8.78
CA VAL A 142 4.50 9.19 -9.22
C VAL A 142 4.47 9.30 -10.75
N ARG A 143 5.62 9.08 -11.42
CA ARG A 143 5.75 9.24 -12.87
C ARG A 143 5.19 8.05 -13.66
N GLU A 144 5.46 6.84 -13.17
CA GLU A 144 5.14 5.57 -13.83
C GLU A 144 4.67 4.55 -12.78
N PRO A 145 3.43 4.70 -12.25
CA PRO A 145 2.89 3.80 -11.24
C PRO A 145 2.82 2.36 -11.75
N CYS A 146 2.90 1.41 -10.82
CA CYS A 146 2.78 -0.01 -11.12
C CYS A 146 1.35 -0.39 -11.54
N HIS A 147 1.21 -1.08 -12.66
CA HIS A 147 -0.05 -1.61 -13.17
C HIS A 147 0.01 -3.12 -13.39
N LEU A 148 -1.14 -3.79 -13.26
CA LEU A 148 -1.24 -5.22 -13.51
C LEU A 148 -1.17 -5.51 -15.00
N GLY A 149 -0.24 -6.41 -15.38
CA GLY A 149 -0.09 -6.99 -16.70
C GLY A 149 0.32 -6.03 -17.82
N CYS A 150 0.91 -6.60 -18.87
CA CYS A 150 1.06 -5.94 -20.17
C CYS A 150 0.23 -6.66 -21.24
N LYS A 151 -0.17 -5.91 -22.27
CA LYS A 151 -0.82 -6.44 -23.48
C LYS A 151 -0.27 -5.75 -24.73
N GLU A 152 -0.34 -6.46 -25.85
CA GLU A 152 -0.06 -5.92 -27.20
C GLU A 152 1.37 -5.40 -27.45
N LEU A 153 2.35 -5.76 -26.61
CA LEU A 153 3.76 -5.49 -26.89
C LEU A 153 4.22 -6.35 -28.08
N LYS A 154 4.92 -5.74 -29.04
CA LYS A 154 5.37 -6.38 -30.28
C LYS A 154 6.80 -6.87 -30.20
N TYR A 155 7.67 -6.17 -29.48
CA TYR A 155 9.06 -6.55 -29.30
C TYR A 155 9.27 -7.36 -28.02
N CYS A 156 8.82 -6.83 -26.88
CA CYS A 156 8.90 -7.43 -25.55
C CYS A 156 7.74 -8.42 -25.27
N THR A 157 7.49 -9.32 -26.22
CA THR A 157 6.35 -10.26 -26.19
C THR A 157 6.28 -11.14 -24.95
N ASN A 158 7.43 -11.50 -24.37
CA ASN A 158 7.51 -12.34 -23.15
C ASN A 158 6.90 -11.68 -21.91
N PHE A 159 6.56 -10.38 -21.97
CA PHE A 159 5.91 -9.62 -20.90
C PHE A 159 4.40 -9.52 -21.08
N ASN A 160 3.87 -9.88 -22.25
CA ASN A 160 2.43 -9.91 -22.47
C ASN A 160 1.77 -11.05 -21.68
N TYR A 161 0.49 -10.90 -21.37
CA TYR A 161 -0.36 -11.95 -20.78
C TYR A 161 0.10 -12.44 -19.40
N ARG A 162 0.66 -11.54 -18.60
CA ARG A 162 1.03 -11.75 -17.19
C ARG A 162 0.14 -10.95 -16.25
N PRO A 163 -1.16 -11.29 -16.11
CA PRO A 163 -2.15 -10.43 -15.44
C PRO A 163 -2.01 -10.37 -13.91
N THR A 164 -1.13 -11.19 -13.33
CA THR A 164 -0.80 -11.21 -11.89
C THR A 164 0.59 -10.65 -11.59
N GLU A 165 1.28 -10.11 -12.59
CA GLU A 165 2.53 -9.38 -12.42
C GLU A 165 2.31 -7.87 -12.57
N LEU A 166 3.19 -7.08 -11.97
CA LEU A 166 3.10 -5.62 -11.98
C LEU A 166 4.24 -5.04 -12.83
N PHE A 167 3.93 -4.03 -13.63
CA PHE A 167 4.86 -3.38 -14.55
C PHE A 167 4.58 -1.88 -14.59
N ARG A 168 5.60 -1.07 -14.87
CA ARG A 168 5.47 0.40 -14.98
C ARG A 168 5.35 0.89 -16.43
N GLY A 169 5.98 0.18 -17.37
CA GLY A 169 6.17 0.61 -18.75
C GLY A 169 5.43 -0.21 -19.80
N CYS A 170 4.20 -0.66 -19.56
CA CYS A 170 3.42 -1.43 -20.55
C CYS A 170 2.85 -0.56 -21.68
N ASN A 171 3.72 0.09 -22.47
CA ASN A 171 3.30 0.94 -23.57
C ASN A 171 4.21 0.79 -24.80
N MET A 172 3.74 1.30 -25.94
CA MET A 172 4.45 1.22 -27.22
C MET A 172 5.80 1.95 -27.21
N GLN A 173 5.94 3.03 -26.43
CA GLN A 173 7.19 3.77 -26.35
C GLN A 173 8.28 2.95 -25.65
N ALA A 174 7.94 2.29 -24.53
CA ALA A 174 8.84 1.38 -23.83
C ALA A 174 9.24 0.18 -24.70
N ASP A 175 8.29 -0.40 -25.43
CA ASP A 175 8.53 -1.51 -26.36
C ASP A 175 9.54 -1.14 -27.48
N GLN A 176 9.38 0.06 -28.05
CA GLN A 176 10.30 0.63 -29.05
C GLN A 176 11.65 1.04 -28.44
N GLY A 177 11.65 1.52 -27.19
CA GLY A 177 12.86 1.85 -26.43
C GLY A 177 13.75 0.63 -26.26
N ALA A 178 13.18 -0.50 -25.82
CA ALA A 178 13.89 -1.77 -25.68
C ALA A 178 14.50 -2.25 -27.01
N GLN A 179 13.74 -2.15 -28.10
CA GLN A 179 14.25 -2.49 -29.44
C GLN A 179 15.42 -1.59 -29.86
N SER A 180 15.34 -0.30 -29.54
CA SER A 180 16.38 0.68 -29.87
C SER A 180 17.68 0.43 -29.10
N ASP A 181 17.57 0.09 -27.80
CA ASP A 181 18.72 -0.26 -26.97
C ASP A 181 19.44 -1.50 -27.48
N MET A 182 18.69 -2.55 -27.82
CA MET A 182 19.27 -3.77 -28.40
C MET A 182 20.06 -3.45 -29.67
N ASN A 183 19.53 -2.60 -30.55
CA ASN A 183 20.22 -2.18 -31.77
C ASN A 183 21.48 -1.35 -31.45
N MET A 184 21.46 -0.52 -30.41
CA MET A 184 22.61 0.30 -30.02
C MET A 184 23.75 -0.54 -29.43
N TRP A 185 23.42 -1.54 -28.61
CA TRP A 185 24.40 -2.40 -27.94
C TRP A 185 25.18 -3.32 -28.89
N THR A 186 24.70 -3.53 -30.12
CA THR A 186 25.44 -4.21 -31.21
C THR A 186 26.79 -3.58 -31.53
N ARG A 187 26.99 -2.31 -31.15
CA ARG A 187 28.28 -1.59 -31.29
C ARG A 187 29.36 -2.11 -30.33
N GLY A 188 29.05 -3.08 -29.46
CA GLY A 188 29.99 -3.74 -28.56
C GLY A 188 30.37 -2.92 -27.33
N VAL A 189 29.55 -1.93 -26.98
CA VAL A 189 29.65 -1.14 -25.74
C VAL A 189 28.25 -0.73 -25.30
N ILE A 190 27.92 -1.00 -24.04
CA ILE A 190 26.72 -0.47 -23.36
C ILE A 190 27.15 0.81 -22.66
N GLN A 191 26.52 1.93 -23.04
CA GLN A 191 26.83 3.25 -22.49
C GLN A 191 25.89 3.56 -21.33
N MET A 192 26.43 3.66 -20.12
CA MET A 192 25.72 4.19 -18.95
C MET A 192 26.33 5.55 -18.56
N PRO A 193 25.59 6.45 -17.86
CA PRO A 193 26.06 7.82 -17.58
C PRO A 193 27.42 7.92 -16.85
N PHE A 194 27.81 6.89 -16.11
CA PHE A 194 29.05 6.83 -15.33
C PHE A 194 29.88 5.56 -15.57
N LEU A 195 29.44 4.66 -16.45
CA LEU A 195 30.12 3.39 -16.73
C LEU A 195 29.90 2.95 -18.18
N ASN A 196 30.97 2.68 -18.91
CA ASN A 196 30.88 1.99 -20.20
C ASN A 196 31.18 0.52 -19.97
N ILE A 197 30.32 -0.37 -20.46
CA ILE A 197 30.48 -1.82 -20.32
C ILE A 197 30.75 -2.40 -21.72
N PRO A 198 32.02 -2.70 -22.05
CA PRO A 198 32.36 -3.39 -23.28
C PRO A 198 31.77 -4.79 -23.30
N VAL A 199 31.12 -5.16 -24.40
CA VAL A 199 30.52 -6.48 -24.58
C VAL A 199 30.94 -7.06 -25.93
N HIS A 200 31.01 -8.38 -26.00
CA HIS A 200 31.08 -9.10 -27.26
C HIS A 200 29.76 -8.96 -28.04
N ASP A 201 29.75 -9.37 -29.31
CA ASP A 201 28.57 -9.24 -30.16
C ASP A 201 27.36 -9.98 -29.56
N ILE A 202 26.39 -9.19 -29.10
CA ILE A 202 25.20 -9.66 -28.37
C ILE A 202 24.22 -10.44 -29.25
N HIS A 203 24.33 -10.34 -30.59
CA HIS A 203 23.53 -11.19 -31.49
C HIS A 203 23.98 -12.65 -31.45
N HIS A 204 25.25 -12.89 -31.15
CA HIS A 204 25.84 -14.22 -31.08
C HIS A 204 26.04 -14.70 -29.64
N CYS A 205 26.14 -13.78 -28.68
CA CYS A 205 26.36 -14.08 -27.27
C CYS A 205 25.12 -13.73 -26.45
N LEU A 206 24.31 -14.75 -26.13
CA LEU A 206 23.08 -14.66 -25.32
C LEU A 206 22.03 -13.64 -25.86
N PRO A 207 21.58 -13.76 -27.12
CA PRO A 207 20.67 -12.79 -27.74
C PRO A 207 19.34 -12.62 -26.99
N ASP A 208 18.74 -13.72 -26.54
CA ASP A 208 17.45 -13.69 -25.82
C ASP A 208 17.60 -13.04 -24.44
N THR A 209 18.75 -13.24 -23.78
CA THR A 209 19.07 -12.60 -22.50
C THR A 209 19.24 -11.10 -22.66
N TRP A 210 20.00 -10.63 -23.65
CA TRP A 210 20.14 -9.19 -23.91
C TRP A 210 18.82 -8.54 -24.30
N LYS A 211 17.99 -9.23 -25.10
CA LYS A 211 16.61 -8.78 -25.37
C LYS A 211 15.80 -8.65 -24.09
N ALA A 212 15.85 -9.64 -23.20
CA ALA A 212 15.14 -9.60 -21.93
C ALA A 212 15.64 -8.46 -21.04
N ILE A 213 16.95 -8.19 -20.98
CA ILE A 213 17.51 -7.05 -20.23
C ILE A 213 16.96 -5.73 -20.79
N ALA A 214 17.00 -5.54 -22.11
CA ALA A 214 16.45 -4.34 -22.74
C ALA A 214 14.95 -4.17 -22.38
N CYS A 215 14.18 -5.26 -22.44
CA CYS A 215 12.77 -5.22 -22.05
C CYS A 215 12.58 -4.94 -20.56
N VAL A 216 13.35 -5.53 -19.64
CA VAL A 216 13.27 -5.25 -18.20
C VAL A 216 13.52 -3.76 -17.91
N LEU A 217 14.50 -3.15 -18.59
CA LEU A 217 14.85 -1.72 -18.38
C LEU A 217 13.73 -0.76 -18.81
N HIS A 218 12.95 -1.11 -19.85
CA HIS A 218 11.88 -0.24 -20.37
C HIS A 218 10.49 -0.60 -19.83
N ILE A 219 10.15 -1.89 -19.75
CA ILE A 219 8.86 -2.37 -19.22
C ILE A 219 8.82 -2.27 -17.69
N LYS A 220 9.98 -2.38 -17.04
CA LYS A 220 10.18 -2.18 -15.59
C LYS A 220 9.19 -2.99 -14.75
N PRO A 221 9.36 -4.32 -14.65
CA PRO A 221 8.66 -5.11 -13.63
C PRO A 221 8.85 -4.48 -12.26
N CYS A 222 7.81 -4.49 -11.45
CA CYS A 222 7.88 -3.87 -10.14
C CYS A 222 7.30 -4.75 -9.05
N HIS A 223 8.00 -4.76 -7.92
CA HIS A 223 7.58 -5.43 -6.70
C HIS A 223 7.85 -4.48 -5.52
N GLY A 224 6.79 -4.04 -4.84
CA GLY A 224 6.93 -3.10 -3.74
C GLY A 224 7.63 -1.79 -4.13
N ALA A 225 8.52 -1.31 -3.27
CA ALA A 225 9.28 -0.07 -3.43
C ALA A 225 10.68 -0.27 -4.07
N SER A 226 10.95 -1.45 -4.66
CA SER A 226 12.28 -1.79 -5.15
C SER A 226 12.56 -1.23 -6.56
N PRO A 227 13.79 -0.77 -6.84
CA PRO A 227 14.18 -0.33 -8.17
C PRO A 227 14.19 -1.52 -9.15
N ALA A 228 13.82 -1.29 -10.41
CA ALA A 228 13.70 -2.32 -11.44
C ALA A 228 15.09 -2.76 -11.98
N LEU A 229 15.91 -3.36 -11.13
CA LEU A 229 17.27 -3.82 -11.44
C LEU A 229 17.34 -5.35 -11.45
N ILE A 230 18.11 -5.91 -12.38
CA ILE A 230 18.33 -7.37 -12.44
C ILE A 230 19.18 -7.87 -11.26
N CYS A 231 18.96 -9.11 -10.85
CA CYS A 231 19.72 -9.74 -9.77
C CYS A 231 21.22 -9.81 -10.08
N ARG A 232 22.05 -9.70 -9.04
CA ARG A 232 23.51 -9.69 -9.15
C ARG A 232 24.05 -10.98 -9.74
N SER A 233 23.48 -12.13 -9.39
CA SER A 233 23.86 -13.43 -9.95
C SER A 233 23.70 -13.46 -11.47
N ASP A 234 22.61 -12.89 -11.98
CA ASP A 234 22.34 -12.80 -13.41
C ASP A 234 23.34 -11.87 -14.08
N CYS A 235 23.53 -10.66 -13.53
CA CYS A 235 24.51 -9.70 -14.02
C CYS A 235 25.91 -10.32 -14.15
N VAL A 236 26.39 -10.99 -13.09
CA VAL A 236 27.73 -11.59 -13.07
C VAL A 236 27.84 -12.71 -14.11
N ASN A 237 26.82 -13.55 -14.25
CA ASN A 237 26.80 -14.63 -15.23
C ASN A 237 26.85 -14.08 -16.67
N ILE A 238 26.08 -13.03 -16.95
CA ILE A 238 26.03 -12.37 -18.26
C ILE A 238 27.40 -11.78 -18.60
N LEU A 239 27.98 -10.98 -17.71
CA LEU A 239 29.27 -10.31 -17.97
C LEU A 239 30.45 -11.28 -18.02
N LYS A 240 30.39 -12.41 -17.32
CA LYS A 240 31.42 -13.46 -17.46
C LYS A 240 31.39 -14.15 -18.81
N ARG A 241 30.22 -14.29 -19.43
CA ARG A 241 30.05 -14.99 -20.71
C ARG A 241 30.21 -14.06 -21.91
N CYS A 242 29.66 -12.86 -21.82
CA CYS A 242 29.55 -11.93 -22.95
C CYS A 242 30.21 -10.58 -22.72
N GLY A 243 30.77 -10.30 -21.54
CA GLY A 243 31.56 -9.10 -21.29
C GLY A 243 32.96 -9.22 -21.91
N ASP A 244 33.41 -8.17 -22.60
CA ASP A 244 34.75 -8.14 -23.17
C ASP A 244 35.77 -7.72 -22.11
N THR A 245 36.20 -8.71 -21.31
CA THR A 245 37.12 -8.49 -20.17
C THR A 245 38.45 -7.86 -20.58
N SER A 246 38.84 -7.98 -21.85
CA SER A 246 40.08 -7.37 -22.37
C SER A 246 39.98 -5.85 -22.48
N ARG A 247 38.76 -5.32 -22.60
CA ARG A 247 38.45 -3.89 -22.74
C ARG A 247 37.94 -3.27 -21.45
N PHE A 248 37.80 -4.04 -20.37
CA PHE A 248 37.43 -3.50 -19.07
C PHE A 248 38.49 -2.54 -18.54
N MET A 249 38.04 -1.46 -17.89
CA MET A 249 38.93 -0.48 -17.25
C MET A 249 39.76 -1.15 -16.15
N GLN A 250 41.00 -0.70 -15.91
CA GLN A 250 41.87 -1.29 -14.90
C GLN A 250 41.21 -1.32 -13.51
N GLY A 251 41.16 -2.52 -12.90
CA GLY A 251 40.52 -2.75 -11.60
C GLY A 251 39.06 -3.20 -11.66
N HIS A 252 38.43 -3.16 -12.85
CA HIS A 252 37.07 -3.66 -13.02
C HIS A 252 37.05 -5.13 -13.48
N THR A 253 36.35 -5.94 -12.70
CA THR A 253 35.91 -7.32 -13.00
C THR A 253 34.40 -7.35 -13.21
N ALA A 254 33.87 -8.44 -13.77
CA ALA A 254 32.43 -8.65 -13.88
C ALA A 254 31.72 -8.50 -12.52
N GLU A 255 32.32 -9.05 -11.45
CA GLU A 255 31.83 -8.92 -10.08
C GLU A 255 31.78 -7.48 -9.62
N SER A 256 32.89 -6.73 -9.73
CA SER A 256 32.94 -5.33 -9.28
C SER A 256 32.03 -4.39 -10.08
N ILE A 257 31.73 -4.74 -11.34
CA ILE A 257 30.77 -3.99 -12.16
C ILE A 257 29.35 -4.28 -11.66
N CYS A 258 29.02 -5.55 -11.42
CA CYS A 258 27.71 -5.94 -10.92
C CYS A 258 27.45 -5.49 -9.48
N ASP A 259 28.49 -5.32 -8.65
CA ASP A 259 28.37 -4.72 -7.32
C ASP A 259 27.90 -3.25 -7.37
N ILE A 260 28.07 -2.58 -8.52
CA ILE A 260 27.58 -1.21 -8.75
C ILE A 260 26.17 -1.22 -9.35
N LEU A 261 25.91 -2.14 -10.28
CA LEU A 261 24.71 -2.12 -11.14
C LEU A 261 23.52 -2.90 -10.57
N SER A 262 23.77 -3.90 -9.74
CA SER A 262 22.75 -4.85 -9.30
C SER A 262 22.68 -4.93 -7.78
N PRO A 263 21.46 -4.96 -7.21
CA PRO A 263 21.27 -5.22 -5.78
C PRO A 263 21.56 -6.69 -5.45
N SER A 264 21.46 -7.03 -4.16
CA SER A 264 21.62 -8.43 -3.71
C SER A 264 20.58 -9.36 -4.35
N ASP A 265 20.86 -10.66 -4.39
CA ASP A 265 19.98 -11.69 -4.98
C ASP A 265 18.73 -12.00 -4.11
N ASP A 266 18.25 -10.99 -3.39
CA ASP A 266 16.99 -11.02 -2.65
C ASP A 266 15.84 -10.78 -3.65
N PRO A 267 14.88 -11.72 -3.81
CA PRO A 267 13.75 -11.58 -4.73
C PRO A 267 12.88 -10.34 -4.46
N GLU A 268 12.93 -9.76 -3.26
CA GLU A 268 12.21 -8.52 -2.96
C GLU A 268 12.96 -7.27 -3.46
N GLN A 269 14.25 -7.38 -3.77
CA GLN A 269 15.13 -6.26 -4.11
C GLN A 269 15.61 -6.29 -5.57
N CYS A 270 15.43 -7.41 -6.28
CA CYS A 270 15.94 -7.61 -7.64
C CYS A 270 14.97 -8.36 -8.55
N ILE A 271 15.17 -8.24 -9.87
CA ILE A 271 14.40 -8.93 -10.90
C ILE A 271 15.19 -10.15 -11.41
N PRO A 272 14.72 -11.38 -11.17
CA PRO A 272 15.34 -12.58 -11.72
C PRO A 272 14.98 -12.71 -13.21
N LEU A 273 16.00 -12.81 -14.06
CA LEU A 273 15.81 -12.67 -15.52
C LEU A 273 15.19 -13.92 -16.16
N ASP A 274 15.41 -15.09 -15.58
CA ASP A 274 14.93 -16.38 -16.08
C ASP A 274 13.42 -16.43 -16.32
N GLN A 275 12.65 -15.67 -15.53
CA GLN A 275 11.20 -15.51 -15.66
C GLN A 275 10.77 -14.90 -17.00
N TYR A 276 11.65 -14.14 -17.66
CA TYR A 276 11.37 -13.37 -18.87
C TYR A 276 12.11 -13.85 -20.12
N LEU A 277 12.87 -14.95 -20.03
CA LEU A 277 13.63 -15.49 -21.17
C LEU A 277 12.79 -16.37 -22.11
N GLY A 278 11.77 -17.04 -21.59
CA GLY A 278 10.90 -17.94 -22.37
C GLY A 278 9.55 -17.31 -22.71
N ASP A 279 8.96 -17.78 -23.81
CA ASP A 279 7.56 -17.50 -24.13
C ASP A 279 6.69 -18.29 -23.13
N THR A 280 5.92 -17.60 -22.28
CA THR A 280 4.91 -18.25 -21.44
C THR A 280 3.79 -18.69 -22.36
N LEU A 281 3.94 -19.87 -22.96
CA LEU A 281 2.92 -20.54 -23.77
C LEU A 281 1.64 -20.77 -22.97
N THR A 282 0.76 -19.78 -22.97
CA THR A 282 -0.67 -19.92 -22.72
C THR A 282 -1.43 -19.01 -23.68
N THR A 283 -1.26 -19.27 -24.98
CA THR A 283 -2.03 -18.71 -26.11
C THR A 283 -3.53 -19.07 -26.09
N LEU A 284 -4.08 -19.48 -24.94
CA LEU A 284 -5.47 -19.91 -24.78
C LEU A 284 -6.17 -19.30 -23.55
N ILE A 285 -5.54 -18.36 -22.84
CA ILE A 285 -6.27 -17.59 -21.83
C ILE A 285 -7.05 -16.52 -22.61
N LEU A 286 -8.33 -16.81 -22.87
CA LEU A 286 -9.37 -15.79 -23.04
C LEU A 286 -9.09 -14.66 -22.06
N GLU A 287 -9.24 -13.39 -22.45
CA GLU A 287 -9.03 -12.23 -21.58
C GLU A 287 -9.99 -12.26 -20.36
N GLU A 288 -9.69 -13.11 -19.37
CA GLU A 288 -10.50 -13.33 -18.15
C GLU A 288 -10.41 -12.11 -17.22
N ILE A 289 -9.38 -11.29 -17.38
CA ILE A 289 -9.14 -10.07 -16.62
C ILE A 289 -9.02 -8.91 -17.59
N VAL A 290 -9.83 -7.88 -17.35
CA VAL A 290 -9.88 -6.67 -18.17
C VAL A 290 -9.36 -5.49 -17.35
N HIS A 291 -8.49 -4.68 -17.96
CA HIS A 291 -8.01 -3.42 -17.41
C HIS A 291 -8.44 -2.25 -18.32
N PRO A 292 -9.66 -1.70 -18.17
CA PRO A 292 -10.20 -0.68 -19.08
C PRO A 292 -9.39 0.61 -19.13
N CYS A 293 -8.69 0.93 -18.04
CA CYS A 293 -7.85 2.12 -17.90
C CYS A 293 -6.35 1.81 -18.04
N ASN A 294 -5.97 0.66 -18.60
CA ASN A 294 -4.57 0.31 -18.85
C ASN A 294 -4.38 -0.35 -20.23
N PRO A 295 -3.69 0.30 -21.19
CA PRO A 295 -3.18 1.67 -21.11
C PRO A 295 -4.31 2.70 -20.95
N ASP A 296 -4.01 3.89 -20.44
CA ASP A 296 -5.00 4.95 -20.24
C ASP A 296 -5.62 5.38 -21.58
N PRO A 297 -6.93 5.17 -21.80
CA PRO A 297 -7.60 5.52 -23.04
C PRO A 297 -8.01 7.01 -23.10
N CYS A 298 -7.84 7.77 -22.01
CA CYS A 298 -8.34 9.12 -21.90
C CYS A 298 -7.38 10.18 -22.49
N PRO A 299 -7.89 11.32 -22.97
CA PRO A 299 -7.08 12.46 -23.35
C PRO A 299 -6.21 12.99 -22.21
N SER A 300 -5.10 13.65 -22.55
CA SER A 300 -4.20 14.25 -21.56
C SER A 300 -4.91 15.22 -20.62
N GLY A 301 -4.78 15.02 -19.31
CA GLY A 301 -5.42 15.85 -18.28
C GLY A 301 -6.81 15.38 -17.84
N GLU A 302 -7.29 14.27 -18.39
CA GLU A 302 -8.49 13.56 -17.90
C GLU A 302 -8.09 12.30 -17.14
N LEU A 303 -8.85 11.96 -16.11
CA LEU A 303 -8.65 10.75 -15.31
C LEU A 303 -9.57 9.64 -15.83
N CYS A 304 -9.00 8.48 -16.15
CA CYS A 304 -9.77 7.29 -16.49
C CYS A 304 -10.38 6.64 -15.23
N GLU A 305 -11.70 6.50 -15.21
CA GLU A 305 -12.43 5.73 -14.20
C GLU A 305 -13.11 4.52 -14.85
N VAL A 306 -12.92 3.32 -14.28
CA VAL A 306 -13.58 2.11 -14.76
C VAL A 306 -15.09 2.23 -14.61
N ASN A 307 -15.85 1.95 -15.69
CA ASN A 307 -17.29 1.99 -15.67
C ASN A 307 -17.85 0.79 -14.89
N ARG A 308 -18.05 0.99 -13.58
CA ARG A 308 -18.69 0.01 -12.70
C ARG A 308 -20.22 0.16 -12.62
N LYS A 309 -20.79 1.18 -13.27
CA LYS A 309 -22.23 1.47 -13.25
C LYS A 309 -23.01 0.57 -14.22
N GLY A 310 -22.32 -0.10 -15.13
CA GLY A 310 -22.92 -0.87 -16.22
C GLY A 310 -23.50 0.05 -17.29
N CYS A 311 -24.14 -0.55 -18.29
CA CYS A 311 -24.73 0.17 -19.42
C CYS A 311 -26.17 -0.29 -19.64
N LEU A 312 -26.98 0.58 -20.24
CA LEU A 312 -28.34 0.24 -20.60
C LEU A 312 -28.34 -0.77 -21.77
N PRO A 313 -29.32 -1.68 -21.85
CA PRO A 313 -29.42 -2.62 -22.97
C PRO A 313 -29.54 -1.89 -24.31
N GLY A 314 -28.60 -2.15 -25.23
CA GLY A 314 -28.61 -1.61 -26.59
C GLY A 314 -27.75 -0.35 -26.82
N GLU A 315 -27.02 0.14 -25.81
CA GLU A 315 -26.01 1.18 -25.97
C GLU A 315 -24.60 0.58 -26.14
N ASP A 316 -23.72 1.29 -26.87
CA ASP A 316 -22.29 0.95 -26.96
C ASP A 316 -21.64 1.15 -25.59
N CYS A 317 -21.39 0.05 -24.88
CA CYS A 317 -20.92 0.10 -23.50
C CYS A 317 -19.40 0.34 -23.44
N THR A 318 -19.00 1.59 -23.21
CA THR A 318 -17.60 1.88 -22.91
C THR A 318 -17.25 1.37 -21.50
N PRO A 319 -16.16 0.61 -21.34
CA PRO A 319 -15.80 0.03 -20.04
C PRO A 319 -15.12 1.05 -19.09
N PHE A 320 -15.04 2.32 -19.49
CA PHE A 320 -14.45 3.42 -18.73
C PHE A 320 -15.17 4.76 -19.02
N PHE A 321 -14.90 5.75 -18.16
CA PHE A 321 -15.24 7.15 -18.31
C PHE A 321 -13.98 8.01 -18.19
N CYS A 322 -13.91 9.11 -18.94
CA CYS A 322 -12.87 10.12 -18.77
C CYS A 322 -13.43 11.31 -18.01
N LEU A 323 -12.81 11.62 -16.88
CA LEU A 323 -13.28 12.67 -15.97
C LEU A 323 -12.31 13.84 -15.94
N ALA A 324 -12.85 15.05 -15.90
CA ALA A 324 -12.07 16.26 -15.70
C ALA A 324 -11.27 16.16 -14.38
N SER A 325 -10.01 16.58 -14.44
CA SER A 325 -9.08 16.49 -13.33
C SER A 325 -8.20 17.74 -13.24
N CYS A 326 -7.53 17.91 -12.10
CA CYS A 326 -6.53 18.95 -11.90
C CYS A 326 -5.16 18.29 -11.77
N LYS A 327 -4.15 18.86 -12.42
CA LYS A 327 -2.77 18.49 -12.12
C LYS A 327 -2.42 18.93 -10.70
N LEU A 328 -1.67 18.11 -9.98
CA LEU A 328 -1.15 18.45 -8.64
C LEU A 328 -0.20 19.66 -8.70
N GLY A 329 0.45 19.86 -9.84
CA GLY A 329 1.25 21.03 -10.20
C GLY A 329 1.68 20.94 -11.66
N GLU A 330 2.31 21.98 -12.20
CA GLU A 330 2.82 21.96 -13.59
C GLU A 330 3.83 20.82 -13.84
N ALA A 331 4.51 20.43 -12.75
CA ALA A 331 5.58 19.44 -12.74
C ALA A 331 5.18 17.97 -12.67
N SER A 332 3.93 17.73 -12.26
CA SER A 332 3.46 16.41 -11.88
C SER A 332 2.40 15.96 -12.86
N ASP A 333 2.55 14.74 -13.35
CA ASP A 333 1.52 14.06 -14.12
C ASP A 333 0.44 13.46 -13.22
N PHE A 334 0.55 13.64 -11.90
CA PHE A 334 -0.48 13.21 -10.96
C PHE A 334 -1.76 14.04 -11.13
N LEU A 335 -2.84 13.34 -11.46
CA LEU A 335 -4.16 13.91 -11.68
C LEU A 335 -5.06 13.72 -10.46
N VAL A 336 -5.64 14.82 -10.00
CA VAL A 336 -6.61 14.86 -8.92
C VAL A 336 -8.00 14.92 -9.52
N PRO A 337 -8.92 13.99 -9.22
CA PRO A 337 -10.28 14.04 -9.75
C PRO A 337 -10.97 15.33 -9.32
N HIS A 338 -11.88 15.83 -10.17
CA HIS A 338 -12.72 16.98 -9.83
C HIS A 338 -13.38 16.85 -8.45
N ASN A 339 -13.44 17.95 -7.68
CA ASN A 339 -13.83 18.00 -6.27
C ASN A 339 -12.92 17.22 -5.29
N GLY A 340 -11.89 16.52 -5.78
CA GLY A 340 -10.88 15.86 -4.97
C GLY A 340 -10.14 16.86 -4.07
N ARG A 341 -9.77 16.40 -2.88
CA ARG A 341 -8.99 17.17 -1.91
C ARG A 341 -7.60 16.59 -1.80
N VAL A 342 -6.60 17.45 -1.84
CA VAL A 342 -5.20 17.06 -1.77
C VAL A 342 -4.42 17.88 -0.76
N ARG A 343 -3.42 17.24 -0.15
CA ARG A 343 -2.41 17.92 0.66
C ARG A 343 -1.23 18.29 -0.24
N MET A 344 -0.83 19.55 -0.17
CA MET A 344 0.32 20.12 -0.88
C MET A 344 1.37 20.52 0.15
N PRO A 345 2.66 20.20 -0.04
CA PRO A 345 3.69 20.67 0.87
C PRO A 345 3.74 22.21 0.91
N GLU A 346 4.10 22.77 2.06
CA GLU A 346 4.31 24.21 2.21
C GLU A 346 5.56 24.67 1.43
N ALA A 347 5.53 25.89 0.90
CA ALA A 347 6.63 26.45 0.11
C ALA A 347 7.94 26.62 0.91
N SER A 348 7.85 26.71 2.24
CA SER A 348 9.03 26.72 3.12
C SER A 348 9.81 25.40 3.10
N GLY A 349 9.17 24.30 2.67
CA GLY A 349 9.77 22.97 2.66
C GLY A 349 9.86 22.32 4.04
N ASP A 350 9.19 22.89 5.06
CA ASP A 350 9.20 22.34 6.41
C ASP A 350 8.53 20.95 6.45
N PRO A 351 9.23 19.90 6.93
CA PRO A 351 8.69 18.55 6.95
C PRO A 351 7.40 18.47 7.78
N GLY A 352 6.37 17.87 7.21
CA GLY A 352 5.09 17.65 7.90
C GLY A 352 4.13 18.85 7.89
N CYS A 353 4.48 19.95 7.24
CA CYS A 353 3.61 21.11 7.01
C CYS A 353 2.97 21.06 5.62
N TYR A 354 1.64 21.23 5.55
CA TYR A 354 0.89 21.11 4.30
C TYR A 354 -0.25 22.14 4.18
N HIS A 355 -0.60 22.46 2.94
CA HIS A 355 -1.85 23.11 2.57
C HIS A 355 -2.86 22.11 2.01
N LEU A 356 -4.12 22.27 2.37
CA LEU A 356 -5.25 21.48 1.90
C LEU A 356 -5.95 22.18 0.74
N CYS A 357 -5.71 21.74 -0.49
CA CYS A 357 -6.31 22.30 -1.70
C CYS A 357 -7.46 21.42 -2.23
N LYS A 358 -8.32 21.99 -3.07
CA LYS A 358 -9.43 21.30 -3.74
C LYS A 358 -9.28 21.44 -5.26
N CYS A 359 -9.51 20.37 -6.01
CA CYS A 359 -9.60 20.46 -7.46
C CYS A 359 -10.91 21.16 -7.88
N GLY A 360 -10.77 22.33 -8.52
CA GLY A 360 -11.87 23.15 -9.01
C GLY A 360 -12.33 22.77 -10.41
N ILE A 361 -13.46 23.34 -10.85
CA ILE A 361 -14.05 23.10 -12.18
C ILE A 361 -13.13 23.59 -13.31
N GLY A 362 -12.28 24.59 -13.03
CA GLY A 362 -11.32 25.13 -13.99
C GLY A 362 -10.15 24.20 -14.34
N GLY A 363 -10.00 23.06 -13.64
CA GLY A 363 -8.85 22.17 -13.84
C GLY A 363 -7.58 22.59 -13.08
N TRP A 364 -7.70 23.52 -12.13
CA TRP A 364 -6.63 23.92 -11.21
C TRP A 364 -7.03 23.71 -9.74
N LEU A 365 -6.02 23.57 -8.89
CA LEU A 365 -6.21 23.52 -7.45
C LEU A 365 -6.60 24.90 -6.91
N GLU A 366 -7.63 24.94 -6.08
CA GLU A 366 -8.18 26.15 -5.48
C GLU A 366 -8.54 25.93 -4.00
N SER A 367 -8.94 27.01 -3.31
CA SER A 367 -9.39 26.97 -1.91
C SER A 367 -8.38 26.30 -0.95
N CYS A 368 -7.09 26.60 -1.11
CA CYS A 368 -6.01 26.05 -0.27
C CYS A 368 -6.05 26.65 1.14
N VAL A 369 -5.94 25.80 2.16
CA VAL A 369 -5.96 26.21 3.59
C VAL A 369 -4.79 25.54 4.31
N GLU A 370 -4.08 26.28 5.15
CA GLU A 370 -3.02 25.72 6.01
C GLU A 370 -3.56 24.65 6.95
N THR A 371 -2.79 23.58 7.12
CA THR A 371 -3.08 22.51 8.07
C THR A 371 -2.05 22.53 9.20
N PRO A 372 -2.42 22.10 10.43
CA PRO A 372 -1.46 22.00 11.52
C PRO A 372 -0.28 21.09 11.13
N CYS A 373 0.94 21.60 11.27
CA CYS A 373 2.14 20.83 10.98
C CYS A 373 2.24 19.60 11.89
N VAL A 374 2.67 18.48 11.32
CA VAL A 374 2.95 17.23 12.03
C VAL A 374 4.44 17.10 12.24
N ASP A 375 4.89 16.94 13.49
CA ASP A 375 6.30 16.75 13.79
C ASP A 375 6.77 15.33 13.45
N VAL A 376 7.18 15.13 12.20
CA VAL A 376 7.69 13.84 11.70
C VAL A 376 9.06 13.44 12.28
N GLN A 377 9.74 14.34 13.01
CA GLN A 377 10.99 14.03 13.72
C GLN A 377 10.74 13.35 15.07
N ARG A 378 9.51 13.49 15.58
CA ARG A 378 9.10 12.88 16.83
C ARG A 378 9.02 11.36 16.68
N ALA A 379 9.75 10.67 17.54
CA ALA A 379 9.82 9.21 17.56
C ALA A 379 8.96 8.63 18.70
N CYS A 380 8.53 7.40 18.53
CA CYS A 380 7.82 6.65 19.56
C CYS A 380 8.82 5.99 20.49
N ILE A 381 8.51 5.91 21.78
CA ILE A 381 9.36 5.25 22.78
C ILE A 381 8.65 3.98 23.24
N VAL A 382 9.15 2.81 22.83
CA VAL A 382 8.55 1.50 23.15
C VAL A 382 9.59 0.62 23.80
N GLY A 383 9.35 0.17 25.03
CA GLY A 383 10.28 -0.69 25.77
C GLY A 383 11.68 -0.06 25.98
N GLY A 384 11.77 1.27 25.98
CA GLY A 384 13.03 2.01 26.05
C GLY A 384 13.78 2.16 24.72
N GLN A 385 13.25 1.63 23.61
CA GLN A 385 13.81 1.82 22.26
C GLN A 385 13.10 2.96 21.55
N ARG A 386 13.87 3.83 20.88
CA ARG A 386 13.36 4.91 20.03
C ARG A 386 13.01 4.34 18.65
N ARG A 387 11.76 4.53 18.24
CA ARG A 387 11.22 4.07 16.95
C ARG A 387 10.94 5.28 16.06
N PRO A 388 11.65 5.47 14.94
CA PRO A 388 11.46 6.64 14.09
C PRO A 388 10.07 6.62 13.43
N HIS A 389 9.59 7.79 13.00
CA HIS A 389 8.36 7.89 12.20
C HIS A 389 8.44 6.96 10.97
N GLY A 390 7.33 6.28 10.66
CA GLY A 390 7.22 5.31 9.57
C GLY A 390 7.72 3.91 9.91
N SER A 391 8.37 3.72 11.07
CA SER A 391 8.77 2.38 11.50
C SER A 391 7.58 1.56 11.97
N HIS A 392 7.56 0.28 11.58
CA HIS A 392 6.57 -0.70 12.00
C HIS A 392 7.26 -1.86 12.71
N PHE A 393 6.59 -2.47 13.69
CA PHE A 393 7.11 -3.53 14.54
C PHE A 393 5.97 -4.24 15.26
N HIS A 394 6.23 -5.43 15.79
CA HIS A 394 5.27 -6.13 16.63
C HIS A 394 5.50 -5.83 18.11
N ILE A 395 4.41 -5.60 18.85
CA ILE A 395 4.35 -5.68 20.31
C ILE A 395 3.46 -6.88 20.63
N ASP A 396 4.04 -7.93 21.19
CA ASP A 396 3.40 -9.24 21.33
C ASP A 396 2.85 -9.74 19.98
N CYS A 397 1.54 -9.94 19.86
CA CYS A 397 0.85 -10.32 18.63
C CYS A 397 0.29 -9.11 17.84
N ASN A 398 0.42 -7.90 18.38
CA ASN A 398 -0.12 -6.70 17.76
C ASN A 398 0.92 -6.07 16.85
N LEU A 399 0.57 -5.87 15.59
CA LEU A 399 1.32 -5.03 14.67
C LEU A 399 1.12 -3.56 15.05
N CYS A 400 2.22 -2.82 15.15
CA CYS A 400 2.26 -1.42 15.52
C CYS A 400 3.09 -0.61 14.53
N THR A 401 2.76 0.67 14.38
CA THR A 401 3.50 1.64 13.60
C THR A 401 3.68 2.93 14.38
N CYS A 402 4.82 3.59 14.19
CA CYS A 402 5.12 4.88 14.78
C CYS A 402 4.79 6.02 13.81
N PHE A 403 3.83 6.86 14.17
CA PHE A 403 3.39 7.98 13.35
C PHE A 403 3.63 9.30 14.10
N ALA A 404 4.70 10.04 13.77
CA ALA A 404 5.02 11.33 14.40
C ALA A 404 4.97 11.32 15.94
N GLY A 405 5.47 10.24 16.56
CA GLY A 405 5.45 10.03 18.02
C GLY A 405 4.19 9.37 18.57
N GLU A 406 3.14 9.20 17.76
CA GLU A 406 1.94 8.41 18.07
C GLU A 406 2.22 6.92 17.82
N LEU A 407 1.99 6.08 18.83
CA LEU A 407 2.07 4.63 18.69
C LEU A 407 0.69 4.09 18.28
N ILE A 408 0.56 3.61 17.06
CA ILE A 408 -0.69 3.08 16.51
C ILE A 408 -0.54 1.57 16.39
N CYS A 409 -1.40 0.82 17.09
CA CYS A 409 -1.34 -0.64 17.14
C CYS A 409 -2.68 -1.28 16.78
N THR A 410 -2.62 -2.46 16.18
CA THR A 410 -3.77 -3.37 16.11
C THR A 410 -4.29 -3.68 17.53
N GLY A 411 -5.61 -3.80 17.67
CA GLY A 411 -6.27 -4.03 18.97
C GLY A 411 -6.54 -5.48 19.31
N ARG A 412 -5.64 -6.44 19.00
CA ARG A 412 -5.86 -7.85 19.33
C ARG A 412 -5.51 -8.12 20.80
N GLN A 413 -6.26 -9.02 21.40
CA GLN A 413 -5.90 -9.59 22.69
C GLN A 413 -4.91 -10.74 22.45
N CYS A 414 -3.69 -10.60 22.96
CA CYS A 414 -2.62 -11.57 22.72
C CYS A 414 -2.62 -12.64 23.82
N LEU A 415 -2.79 -13.90 23.43
CA LEU A 415 -2.49 -15.06 24.27
C LEU A 415 -1.03 -15.46 24.06
N MET A 416 -0.25 -15.51 25.13
CA MET A 416 1.15 -15.92 25.14
C MET A 416 1.26 -17.37 25.63
N GLU A 417 2.37 -18.04 25.33
CA GLU A 417 2.63 -19.42 25.79
C GLU A 417 2.62 -19.53 27.33
N HIS A 418 2.96 -18.43 28.02
CA HIS A 418 2.94 -18.30 29.48
C HIS A 418 1.63 -17.71 30.04
N SER A 419 0.60 -17.47 29.23
CA SER A 419 -0.70 -16.98 29.71
C SER A 419 -1.28 -17.95 30.74
N SER A 420 -1.83 -17.41 31.83
CA SER A 420 -2.39 -18.24 32.89
C SER A 420 -3.55 -19.08 32.37
N TYR A 421 -3.87 -20.17 33.08
CA TYR A 421 -5.04 -20.99 32.75
C TYR A 421 -6.33 -20.17 32.78
N GLU A 422 -6.45 -19.20 33.70
CA GLU A 422 -7.58 -18.28 33.75
C GLU A 422 -7.65 -17.34 32.54
N ASP A 423 -6.50 -16.82 32.07
CA ASP A 423 -6.47 -15.96 30.88
C ASP A 423 -6.90 -16.71 29.63
N ARG A 424 -6.48 -17.97 29.51
CA ARG A 424 -6.92 -18.86 28.43
C ARG A 424 -8.41 -19.17 28.50
N GLN A 425 -8.98 -19.30 29.71
CA GLN A 425 -10.43 -19.51 29.87
C GLN A 425 -11.26 -18.25 29.57
N ARG A 426 -10.73 -17.06 29.85
CA ARG A 426 -11.42 -15.78 29.58
C ARG A 426 -11.28 -15.30 28.14
N PHE A 427 -10.36 -15.87 27.38
CA PHE A 427 -10.13 -15.51 25.99
C PHE A 427 -11.31 -15.96 25.12
N THR A 428 -12.14 -15.00 24.71
CA THR A 428 -13.27 -15.28 23.83
C THR A 428 -12.89 -15.24 22.36
N GLY A 429 -11.69 -14.75 22.02
CA GLY A 429 -11.30 -14.47 20.64
C GLY A 429 -11.88 -13.16 20.07
N LEU A 430 -12.68 -12.43 20.83
CA LEU A 430 -13.20 -11.10 20.47
C LEU A 430 -12.52 -9.98 21.27
N PRO A 431 -12.49 -8.74 20.75
CA PRO A 431 -11.95 -7.59 21.47
C PRO A 431 -12.58 -7.42 22.86
N CYS A 432 -11.77 -7.05 23.85
CA CYS A 432 -12.16 -6.88 25.24
C CYS A 432 -12.81 -8.13 25.88
N ASN A 433 -12.50 -9.34 25.39
CA ASN A 433 -13.13 -10.59 25.81
C ASN A 433 -14.66 -10.55 25.76
N CYS A 434 -15.23 -9.85 24.78
CA CYS A 434 -16.67 -9.81 24.58
C CYS A 434 -17.20 -11.21 24.21
N ALA A 435 -18.42 -11.53 24.65
CA ALA A 435 -19.12 -12.72 24.17
C ALA A 435 -19.49 -12.57 22.69
N ASP A 436 -19.63 -13.70 22.00
CA ASP A 436 -20.00 -13.85 20.58
C ASP A 436 -21.52 -13.68 20.31
N HIS A 437 -22.27 -13.24 21.31
CA HIS A 437 -23.71 -13.00 21.17
C HIS A 437 -23.98 -11.82 20.23
N PHE A 438 -24.72 -12.07 19.15
CA PHE A 438 -25.12 -11.04 18.20
C PHE A 438 -26.39 -10.30 18.68
N VAL A 439 -26.18 -9.18 19.36
CA VAL A 439 -27.23 -8.26 19.82
C VAL A 439 -26.85 -6.85 19.36
N PRO A 440 -27.16 -6.48 18.11
CA PRO A 440 -26.53 -5.36 17.46
C PRO A 440 -26.93 -4.02 18.09
N VAL A 441 -26.02 -3.06 18.02
CA VAL A 441 -26.26 -1.67 18.40
C VAL A 441 -25.80 -0.74 17.28
N CYS A 442 -26.55 0.33 17.07
CA CYS A 442 -26.22 1.40 16.15
C CYS A 442 -25.54 2.53 16.92
N ALA A 443 -24.31 2.85 16.52
CA ALA A 443 -23.60 3.99 17.05
C ALA A 443 -24.11 5.31 16.42
N VAL A 444 -23.91 6.43 17.10
CA VAL A 444 -24.19 7.78 16.56
C VAL A 444 -23.42 8.08 15.27
N THR A 445 -22.34 7.34 15.03
CA THR A 445 -21.53 7.35 13.81
C THR A 445 -22.19 6.62 12.64
N GLY A 446 -23.37 6.01 12.81
CA GLY A 446 -24.02 5.23 11.74
C GLY A 446 -23.35 3.86 11.49
N ARG A 447 -22.40 3.45 12.35
CA ARG A 447 -21.80 2.11 12.35
C ARG A 447 -22.62 1.15 13.21
N THR A 448 -22.88 -0.04 12.68
CA THR A 448 -23.42 -1.14 13.47
C THR A 448 -22.31 -1.94 14.11
N TYR A 449 -22.49 -2.21 15.39
CA TYR A 449 -21.63 -3.10 16.16
C TYR A 449 -22.41 -4.38 16.50
N PRO A 450 -21.81 -5.57 16.40
CA PRO A 450 -22.48 -6.84 16.70
C PRO A 450 -22.99 -6.95 18.14
N SER A 451 -22.38 -6.22 19.08
CA SER A 451 -22.83 -6.15 20.47
C SER A 451 -22.50 -4.80 21.12
N ALA A 452 -23.26 -4.44 22.16
CA ALA A 452 -22.95 -3.29 23.01
C ALA A 452 -21.57 -3.41 23.69
N CYS A 453 -21.09 -4.63 23.94
CA CYS A 453 -19.76 -4.86 24.48
C CYS A 453 -18.68 -4.43 23.48
N LEU A 454 -18.80 -4.86 22.22
CA LEU A 454 -17.85 -4.49 21.17
C LEU A 454 -17.86 -3.00 20.88
N ALA A 455 -19.04 -2.35 20.89
CA ALA A 455 -19.13 -0.90 20.76
C ALA A 455 -18.43 -0.15 21.90
N ARG A 456 -18.56 -0.62 23.15
CA ARG A 456 -17.84 -0.03 24.29
C ARG A 456 -16.34 -0.32 24.24
N CYS A 457 -15.95 -1.47 23.68
CA CYS A 457 -14.54 -1.82 23.51
C CYS A 457 -13.80 -0.83 22.60
N THR A 458 -14.50 -0.22 21.63
CA THR A 458 -13.93 0.84 20.78
C THR A 458 -14.00 2.23 21.40
N GLY A 459 -14.49 2.37 22.64
CA GLY A 459 -14.53 3.61 23.41
C GLY A 459 -15.88 4.35 23.42
N LEU A 460 -16.94 3.77 22.82
CA LEU A 460 -18.26 4.40 22.82
C LEU A 460 -18.96 4.28 24.18
N SER A 461 -19.65 5.34 24.60
CA SER A 461 -20.49 5.35 25.80
C SER A 461 -21.94 4.91 25.50
N ASN A 462 -22.71 4.59 26.55
CA ASN A 462 -24.11 4.16 26.41
C ASN A 462 -25.02 5.22 25.78
N THR A 463 -24.67 6.51 25.83
CA THR A 463 -25.46 7.60 25.19
C THR A 463 -25.16 7.72 23.70
N GLN A 464 -24.06 7.13 23.24
CA GLN A 464 -23.62 7.14 21.85
C GLN A 464 -24.04 5.88 21.08
N ILE A 465 -24.79 4.97 21.71
CA ILE A 465 -25.27 3.73 21.10
C ILE A 465 -26.77 3.55 21.33
N THR A 466 -27.46 2.96 20.36
CA THR A 466 -28.87 2.59 20.44
C THR A 466 -29.03 1.12 20.06
N TYR A 467 -29.91 0.38 20.72
CA TYR A 467 -30.15 -1.03 20.38
C TYR A 467 -30.82 -1.19 19.02
N GLY A 468 -30.38 -2.23 18.28
CA GLY A 468 -30.76 -2.48 16.89
C GLY A 468 -29.65 -2.03 15.93
N SER A 469 -29.66 -2.59 14.72
CA SER A 469 -28.72 -2.17 13.67
C SER A 469 -29.13 -0.82 13.08
N CYS A 470 -28.18 -0.09 12.51
CA CYS A 470 -28.42 1.21 11.89
C CYS A 470 -29.41 1.12 10.74
N ASN A 471 -29.48 0.01 10.02
CA ASN A 471 -30.46 -0.15 8.94
C ASN A 471 -31.93 -0.18 9.41
N LYS A 472 -32.18 -0.50 10.69
CA LYS A 472 -33.53 -0.46 11.28
C LYS A 472 -33.98 0.95 11.65
N HIS A 473 -33.05 1.90 11.78
CA HIS A 473 -33.37 3.28 12.11
C HIS A 473 -33.70 4.07 10.85
N ASN A 474 -34.94 4.59 10.77
CA ASN A 474 -35.40 5.38 9.64
C ASN A 474 -35.35 6.89 9.94
N PRO A 475 -34.28 7.63 9.56
CA PRO A 475 -34.19 9.08 9.74
C PRO A 475 -35.29 9.87 9.02
N CYS A 476 -35.85 9.32 7.93
CA CYS A 476 -36.92 9.98 7.17
C CYS A 476 -38.28 9.98 7.88
N SER A 477 -38.46 9.20 8.96
CA SER A 477 -39.70 9.17 9.75
C SER A 477 -40.07 10.53 10.34
N LEU A 478 -39.07 11.35 10.67
CA LEU A 478 -39.24 12.70 11.21
C LEU A 478 -39.48 13.78 10.15
N LYS A 479 -39.58 13.39 8.87
CA LYS A 479 -39.73 14.30 7.72
C LYS A 479 -38.70 15.45 7.74
N PRO A 480 -37.39 15.15 7.75
CA PRO A 480 -36.36 16.16 7.87
C PRO A 480 -36.19 17.03 6.61
N CYS A 481 -36.78 16.62 5.49
CA CYS A 481 -36.69 17.35 4.22
C CYS A 481 -37.84 18.37 4.05
N PRO A 482 -37.60 19.50 3.36
CA PRO A 482 -38.63 20.44 2.94
C PRO A 482 -39.77 19.78 2.14
N SER A 483 -40.96 20.39 2.14
CA SER A 483 -42.19 19.85 1.52
C SER A 483 -42.08 19.56 0.02
N ASN A 484 -41.19 20.27 -0.70
CA ASN A 484 -40.94 20.08 -2.14
C ASN A 484 -39.91 18.97 -2.45
N GLN A 485 -39.32 18.37 -1.42
CA GLN A 485 -38.34 17.30 -1.52
C GLN A 485 -38.90 16.01 -0.91
N ARG A 486 -38.28 14.88 -1.24
CA ARG A 486 -38.56 13.58 -0.63
C ARG A 486 -37.30 13.12 0.07
N CYS A 487 -37.46 12.69 1.32
CA CYS A 487 -36.40 12.05 2.07
C CYS A 487 -36.20 10.62 1.58
N VAL A 488 -34.99 10.28 1.21
CA VAL A 488 -34.56 8.93 0.85
C VAL A 488 -33.46 8.49 1.81
N LEU A 489 -33.46 7.23 2.22
CA LEU A 489 -32.41 6.69 3.07
C LEU A 489 -31.07 6.72 2.34
N HIS A 490 -30.04 7.21 3.01
CA HIS A 490 -28.70 7.28 2.48
C HIS A 490 -27.71 7.02 3.63
N GLN A 491 -27.65 5.75 4.02
CA GLN A 491 -26.85 5.30 5.15
C GLN A 491 -25.37 5.35 4.82
N ARG A 492 -24.59 5.86 5.77
CA ARG A 492 -23.14 5.99 5.66
C ARG A 492 -22.51 5.89 7.04
N VAL A 493 -21.37 5.24 7.13
CA VAL A 493 -20.58 5.28 8.36
C VAL A 493 -19.88 6.62 8.40
N CYS A 494 -20.32 7.47 9.33
CA CYS A 494 -19.65 8.68 9.73
C CYS A 494 -18.46 8.27 10.56
N LEU A 495 -17.36 8.91 10.29
CA LEU A 495 -16.11 8.47 10.83
C LEU A 495 -15.86 9.23 12.15
N THR A 496 -16.09 10.56 12.20
CA THR A 496 -16.03 11.36 13.43
C THR A 496 -17.31 11.23 14.25
N SER A 497 -17.22 11.50 15.55
CA SER A 497 -18.37 11.78 16.41
C SER A 497 -18.92 13.18 16.10
N PRO A 498 -20.05 13.34 15.37
CA PRO A 498 -20.46 14.65 14.91
C PRO A 498 -21.67 15.14 15.71
N THR A 499 -21.80 16.46 15.76
CA THR A 499 -23.14 17.06 15.76
C THR A 499 -23.93 16.51 14.57
N LYS A 500 -25.20 16.14 14.77
CA LYS A 500 -26.08 15.45 13.79
C LYS A 500 -26.23 16.13 12.41
N ALA A 501 -25.68 17.35 12.23
CA ALA A 501 -25.74 18.14 11.01
C ALA A 501 -24.72 17.72 9.94
N ASP A 502 -23.57 17.15 10.33
CA ASP A 502 -22.42 16.97 9.42
C ASP A 502 -22.37 15.57 8.77
N CYS A 503 -23.30 14.68 9.14
CA CYS A 503 -23.40 13.35 8.57
C CYS A 503 -24.85 12.85 8.47
N PRO A 504 -25.65 13.41 7.56
CA PRO A 504 -27.04 12.99 7.38
C PRO A 504 -27.09 11.54 6.86
N GLN A 505 -27.87 10.70 7.54
CA GLN A 505 -28.18 9.32 7.13
C GLN A 505 -29.32 9.26 6.08
N TYR A 506 -29.59 10.38 5.44
CA TYR A 506 -30.65 10.57 4.46
C TYR A 506 -30.24 11.62 3.43
N GLU A 507 -30.90 11.59 2.29
CA GLU A 507 -30.76 12.59 1.23
C GLU A 507 -32.14 13.17 0.89
N CYS A 508 -32.18 14.48 0.62
CA CYS A 508 -33.40 15.17 0.22
C CYS A 508 -33.42 15.39 -1.30
N ILE A 509 -34.25 14.63 -1.98
CA ILE A 509 -34.31 14.61 -3.45
C ILE A 509 -35.46 15.47 -3.94
N SER A 510 -35.20 16.32 -4.95
CA SER A 510 -36.23 17.14 -5.58
C SER A 510 -37.32 16.27 -6.21
N ARG A 511 -38.58 16.69 -6.07
CA ARG A 511 -39.71 16.04 -6.77
C ARG A 511 -39.88 16.49 -8.23
N ARG A 512 -39.10 17.48 -8.68
CA ARG A 512 -39.21 18.09 -10.01
C ARG A 512 -37.85 18.16 -10.69
N GLY A 513 -37.85 18.15 -12.02
CA GLY A 513 -36.64 18.33 -12.82
C GLY A 513 -35.75 17.09 -12.94
N CYS A 514 -36.30 15.88 -12.77
CA CYS A 514 -35.56 14.63 -12.90
C CYS A 514 -35.02 14.37 -14.32
N GLU A 515 -35.55 15.06 -15.33
CA GLU A 515 -35.05 14.98 -16.71
C GLU A 515 -33.66 15.64 -16.87
N LYS A 516 -33.28 16.52 -15.94
CA LYS A 516 -31.98 17.21 -15.95
C LYS A 516 -30.89 16.45 -15.21
N THR A 517 -31.24 15.39 -14.48
CA THR A 517 -30.25 14.58 -13.77
C THR A 517 -29.63 13.56 -14.72
N PRO A 518 -28.30 13.35 -14.69
CA PRO A 518 -27.67 12.26 -15.42
C PRO A 518 -28.36 10.93 -15.11
N PRO A 519 -28.50 10.02 -16.10
CA PRO A 519 -29.06 8.71 -15.87
C PRO A 519 -28.14 7.93 -14.91
N GLU A 520 -28.69 7.59 -13.75
CA GLU A 520 -28.06 6.74 -12.75
C GLU A 520 -29.09 5.68 -12.35
N PRO A 521 -29.08 4.51 -12.98
CA PRO A 521 -30.15 3.54 -12.83
C PRO A 521 -30.29 3.10 -11.37
N VAL A 522 -31.52 2.87 -10.94
CA VAL A 522 -31.83 2.36 -9.59
C VAL A 522 -32.90 1.29 -9.67
N CYS A 523 -32.82 0.31 -8.77
CA CYS A 523 -33.80 -0.76 -8.67
C CYS A 523 -34.71 -0.54 -7.45
N ASP A 524 -36.02 -0.67 -7.63
CA ASP A 524 -37.00 -0.56 -6.54
C ASP A 524 -37.23 -1.92 -5.82
N THR A 525 -37.91 -1.88 -4.67
CA THR A 525 -38.21 -3.08 -3.86
C THR A 525 -39.10 -4.13 -4.54
N THR A 526 -39.65 -3.83 -5.71
CA THR A 526 -40.48 -4.73 -6.51
C THR A 526 -39.81 -5.14 -7.81
N HIS A 527 -38.50 -4.90 -7.94
CA HIS A 527 -37.70 -5.25 -9.09
C HIS A 527 -38.05 -4.46 -10.37
N ASN A 528 -38.50 -3.21 -10.22
CA ASN A 528 -38.66 -2.29 -11.33
C ASN A 528 -37.48 -1.32 -11.38
N GLU A 529 -36.89 -1.17 -12.56
CA GLU A 529 -35.76 -0.27 -12.82
C GLU A 529 -36.25 1.15 -13.14
N PHE A 530 -35.52 2.15 -12.66
CA PHE A 530 -35.74 3.57 -12.91
C PHE A 530 -34.46 4.22 -13.37
N THR A 531 -34.57 5.24 -14.23
CA THR A 531 -33.42 5.96 -14.80
C THR A 531 -32.64 6.80 -13.79
N SER A 532 -33.26 7.20 -12.68
CA SER A 532 -32.62 7.93 -11.60
C SER A 532 -33.36 7.78 -10.28
N LEU A 533 -32.66 8.05 -9.18
CA LEU A 533 -33.27 8.10 -7.86
C LEU A 533 -34.36 9.18 -7.74
N CYS A 534 -34.23 10.26 -8.51
CA CYS A 534 -35.26 11.30 -8.67
C CYS A 534 -36.51 10.74 -9.33
N ALA A 535 -36.37 10.00 -10.45
CA ALA A 535 -37.49 9.39 -11.16
C ALA A 535 -38.25 8.38 -10.28
N LEU A 536 -37.51 7.52 -9.56
CA LEU A 536 -38.06 6.59 -8.57
C LEU A 536 -38.86 7.34 -7.48
N SER A 537 -38.25 8.41 -6.94
CA SER A 537 -38.84 9.23 -5.87
C SER A 537 -40.10 9.99 -6.32
N ALA A 538 -40.12 10.48 -7.55
CA ALA A 538 -41.26 11.17 -8.16
C ALA A 538 -42.49 10.25 -8.28
N GLN A 539 -42.27 8.96 -8.57
CA GLN A 539 -43.34 7.94 -8.61
C GLN A 539 -43.68 7.35 -7.24
N GLY A 540 -43.03 7.83 -6.18
CA GLY A 540 -43.32 7.45 -4.81
C GLY A 540 -42.91 6.02 -4.44
N ARG A 541 -42.06 5.39 -5.24
CA ARG A 541 -41.52 4.04 -5.01
C ARG A 541 -40.46 4.05 -3.89
N LYS A 542 -40.03 2.86 -3.48
CA LYS A 542 -38.98 2.67 -2.46
C LYS A 542 -37.75 2.06 -3.12
N LEU A 543 -36.59 2.65 -2.87
CA LEU A 543 -35.30 2.15 -3.34
C LEU A 543 -35.02 0.78 -2.73
N ALA A 544 -34.61 -0.19 -3.55
CA ALA A 544 -33.96 -1.41 -3.09
C ALA A 544 -32.44 -1.24 -3.08
N TYR A 545 -31.88 -0.77 -4.20
CA TYR A 545 -30.46 -0.50 -4.35
C TYR A 545 -30.17 0.40 -5.55
N SER A 546 -29.02 1.07 -5.53
CA SER A 546 -28.51 1.83 -6.67
C SER A 546 -27.85 0.90 -7.68
N GLY A 547 -28.08 1.14 -8.97
CA GLY A 547 -27.68 0.28 -10.08
C GLY A 547 -28.88 -0.33 -10.82
N PRO A 548 -28.65 -0.92 -12.00
CA PRO A 548 -29.68 -1.58 -12.79
C PRO A 548 -30.22 -2.82 -12.06
N CYS A 549 -31.47 -3.19 -12.32
CA CYS A 549 -32.08 -4.37 -11.71
C CYS A 549 -31.42 -5.66 -12.25
N GLN A 550 -30.83 -6.46 -11.37
CA GLN A 550 -30.22 -7.73 -11.75
C GLN A 550 -31.10 -8.93 -11.39
N ALA A 551 -31.22 -9.90 -12.30
CA ALA A 551 -32.02 -11.11 -12.09
C ALA A 551 -31.57 -11.92 -10.84
N ALA A 552 -30.26 -11.95 -10.57
CA ALA A 552 -29.67 -12.58 -9.38
C ALA A 552 -29.99 -11.86 -8.05
N CYS A 553 -30.72 -10.74 -8.12
CA CYS A 553 -31.13 -9.94 -6.97
C CYS A 553 -32.64 -9.74 -6.92
N ALA A 554 -33.38 -10.64 -7.56
CA ALA A 554 -34.83 -10.71 -7.43
C ALA A 554 -35.23 -10.93 -5.96
N PRO A 555 -36.35 -10.34 -5.49
CA PRO A 555 -36.78 -10.43 -4.09
C PRO A 555 -36.97 -11.87 -3.56
N SER A 556 -37.15 -12.85 -4.44
CA SER A 556 -37.33 -14.27 -4.10
C SER A 556 -36.08 -14.98 -3.58
N ILE A 557 -34.88 -14.40 -3.78
CA ILE A 557 -33.60 -15.02 -3.40
C ILE A 557 -33.31 -14.87 -1.90
N GLY A 558 -33.91 -13.87 -1.26
CA GLY A 558 -33.82 -13.65 0.19
C GLY A 558 -32.76 -12.63 0.61
N SER A 559 -32.75 -12.30 1.90
CA SER A 559 -31.82 -11.35 2.51
C SER A 559 -30.42 -11.96 2.70
N VAL A 560 -29.43 -11.11 2.92
CA VAL A 560 -28.05 -11.51 3.22
C VAL A 560 -27.48 -10.68 4.37
N CYS A 561 -26.53 -11.26 5.09
CA CYS A 561 -25.72 -10.55 6.08
C CYS A 561 -24.43 -10.04 5.43
N GLY A 562 -24.17 -8.75 5.55
CA GLY A 562 -22.92 -8.13 5.12
C GLY A 562 -21.79 -8.32 6.15
N HIS A 563 -20.54 -8.23 5.70
CA HIS A 563 -19.36 -8.24 6.57
C HIS A 563 -19.28 -7.04 7.53
N ASP A 564 -20.11 -6.02 7.32
CA ASP A 564 -20.29 -4.88 8.21
C ASP A 564 -21.31 -5.15 9.34
N GLY A 565 -21.90 -6.35 9.39
CA GLY A 565 -22.91 -6.74 10.37
C GLY A 565 -24.31 -6.21 10.07
N GLU A 566 -24.55 -5.68 8.86
CA GLU A 566 -25.86 -5.22 8.43
C GLU A 566 -26.60 -6.24 7.56
N THR A 567 -27.93 -6.27 7.72
CA THR A 567 -28.78 -7.11 6.88
C THR A 567 -29.25 -6.34 5.66
N TYR A 568 -28.96 -6.90 4.49
CA TYR A 568 -29.36 -6.37 3.19
C TYR A 568 -30.48 -7.20 2.56
N SER A 569 -31.32 -6.56 1.75
CA SER A 569 -32.45 -7.23 1.07
C SER A 569 -32.01 -8.19 -0.04
N SER A 570 -30.79 -8.04 -0.56
CA SER A 570 -30.19 -8.88 -1.60
C SER A 570 -28.68 -8.65 -1.65
N VAL A 571 -27.96 -9.50 -2.38
CA VAL A 571 -26.52 -9.35 -2.66
C VAL A 571 -26.22 -8.02 -3.38
N CYS A 572 -27.05 -7.62 -4.34
CA CYS A 572 -26.90 -6.33 -5.03
C CYS A 572 -27.06 -5.14 -4.10
N ALA A 573 -27.95 -5.23 -3.10
CA ALA A 573 -28.10 -4.17 -2.11
C ALA A 573 -26.84 -4.03 -1.24
N ALA A 574 -26.20 -5.14 -0.84
CA ALA A 574 -24.91 -5.10 -0.16
C ALA A 574 -23.82 -4.48 -1.05
N HIS A 575 -23.69 -4.93 -2.30
CA HIS A 575 -22.69 -4.42 -3.23
C HIS A 575 -22.88 -2.95 -3.63
N ALA A 576 -24.12 -2.47 -3.75
CA ALA A 576 -24.43 -1.06 -3.97
C ALA A 576 -23.94 -0.18 -2.81
N HIS A 577 -23.87 -0.74 -1.59
CA HIS A 577 -23.27 -0.12 -0.41
C HIS A 577 -21.76 -0.40 -0.26
N ARG A 578 -21.12 -1.01 -1.26
CA ARG A 578 -19.70 -1.44 -1.23
C ARG A 578 -19.38 -2.44 -0.12
N VAL A 579 -20.38 -3.24 0.26
CA VAL A 579 -20.26 -4.30 1.27
C VAL A 579 -20.31 -5.67 0.59
N THR A 580 -19.42 -6.56 1.03
CA THR A 580 -19.39 -7.96 0.62
C THR A 580 -20.26 -8.80 1.56
N VAL A 581 -20.81 -9.90 1.06
CA VAL A 581 -21.72 -10.76 1.81
C VAL A 581 -20.94 -11.79 2.61
N ASP A 582 -21.25 -11.94 3.90
CA ASP A 582 -20.71 -12.98 4.79
C ASP A 582 -21.53 -14.28 4.62
N TYR A 583 -22.84 -14.21 4.86
CA TYR A 583 -23.73 -15.38 4.74
C TYR A 583 -25.17 -15.03 4.32
N HIS A 584 -25.94 -16.06 3.94
CA HIS A 584 -27.35 -15.95 3.63
C HIS A 584 -28.22 -15.71 4.86
N GLY A 585 -29.30 -14.94 4.70
CA GLY A 585 -30.27 -14.68 5.76
C GLY A 585 -30.05 -13.34 6.44
N GLN A 586 -30.55 -13.21 7.68
CA GLN A 586 -30.34 -12.01 8.48
C GLN A 586 -29.09 -12.17 9.34
N CYS A 587 -28.45 -11.07 9.71
CA CYS A 587 -27.31 -11.13 10.61
C CYS A 587 -27.73 -11.65 12.00
N GLN A 588 -27.06 -12.70 12.45
CA GLN A 588 -27.37 -13.42 13.69
C GLN A 588 -26.15 -13.94 14.46
N ALA A 589 -24.94 -13.78 13.90
CA ALA A 589 -23.70 -14.25 14.49
C ALA A 589 -22.54 -13.31 14.12
N VAL A 590 -21.46 -13.36 14.91
CA VAL A 590 -20.19 -12.67 14.68
C VAL A 590 -19.07 -13.69 14.81
N GLY A 591 -18.12 -13.68 13.87
CA GLY A 591 -16.92 -14.52 13.93
C GLY A 591 -15.95 -14.08 15.02
N LEU A 592 -15.07 -14.98 15.40
CA LEU A 592 -13.95 -14.70 16.29
C LEU A 592 -12.81 -14.02 15.51
N LEU A 593 -11.79 -13.52 16.21
CA LEU A 593 -10.58 -12.99 15.58
C LEU A 593 -9.47 -14.05 15.62
N THR A 594 -9.69 -15.22 15.01
CA THR A 594 -8.61 -16.20 14.93
C THR A 594 -7.62 -15.84 13.83
N LEU A 595 -6.33 -16.11 14.06
CA LEU A 595 -5.28 -15.86 13.07
C LEU A 595 -5.14 -17.04 12.09
N HIS A 596 -5.58 -18.24 12.46
CA HIS A 596 -5.30 -19.49 11.76
C HIS A 596 -6.50 -20.43 11.84
N GLY A 597 -7.33 -20.43 10.80
CA GLY A 597 -8.44 -21.36 10.61
C GLY A 597 -9.02 -21.20 9.20
N GLY A 598 -9.22 -22.32 8.50
CA GLY A 598 -9.96 -22.35 7.23
C GLY A 598 -11.42 -22.74 7.38
N ASP A 599 -11.85 -23.01 8.62
CA ASP A 599 -13.18 -23.51 8.96
C ASP A 599 -14.11 -22.36 9.38
N PRO A 600 -15.42 -22.42 9.07
CA PRO A 600 -16.40 -21.43 9.51
C PRO A 600 -16.40 -21.27 11.04
N GLU A 601 -16.36 -20.03 11.51
CA GLU A 601 -16.26 -19.76 12.96
C GLU A 601 -17.62 -19.73 13.67
N CYS A 602 -18.72 -19.62 12.92
CA CYS A 602 -20.07 -19.48 13.46
C CYS A 602 -20.90 -20.75 13.29
N HIS A 603 -21.17 -21.46 14.39
CA HIS A 603 -21.89 -22.74 14.38
C HIS A 603 -23.33 -22.69 13.83
N THR A 604 -24.00 -21.54 13.91
CA THR A 604 -25.41 -21.36 13.48
C THR A 604 -25.55 -20.81 12.07
N VAL A 605 -24.44 -20.55 11.38
CA VAL A 605 -24.41 -19.92 10.06
C VAL A 605 -24.11 -20.95 8.98
N SER A 606 -24.80 -20.83 7.85
CA SER A 606 -24.49 -21.57 6.64
C SER A 606 -23.74 -20.66 5.67
N CYS A 607 -22.48 -21.00 5.41
CA CYS A 607 -21.65 -20.27 4.46
C CYS A 607 -21.92 -20.64 3.01
N PHE A 608 -21.60 -19.72 2.11
CA PHE A 608 -21.54 -20.00 0.68
C PHE A 608 -20.44 -21.04 0.41
N PRO A 609 -20.63 -21.94 -0.58
CA PRO A 609 -19.53 -22.77 -1.04
C PRO A 609 -18.41 -21.87 -1.59
N LEU A 610 -17.15 -22.22 -1.31
CA LEU A 610 -16.03 -21.47 -1.86
C LEU A 610 -16.07 -21.52 -3.39
N PRO A 611 -15.80 -20.39 -4.07
CA PRO A 611 -15.98 -20.27 -5.52
C PRO A 611 -15.09 -21.22 -6.33
N GLN A 612 -13.95 -21.66 -5.76
CA GLN A 612 -13.01 -22.55 -6.45
C GLN A 612 -12.38 -23.59 -5.51
N ALA A 613 -12.33 -24.84 -5.98
CA ALA A 613 -11.65 -25.92 -5.30
C ALA A 613 -10.13 -25.66 -5.25
N GLY A 614 -9.55 -25.61 -4.05
CA GLY A 614 -8.11 -25.39 -3.84
C GLY A 614 -7.69 -23.94 -3.53
N CYS A 615 -8.62 -22.99 -3.52
CA CYS A 615 -8.35 -21.67 -2.93
C CYS A 615 -8.05 -21.82 -1.43
N LYS A 616 -6.92 -21.27 -0.95
CA LYS A 616 -6.69 -21.11 0.49
C LYS A 616 -7.50 -19.90 0.97
N PRO A 617 -8.59 -20.10 1.73
CA PRO A 617 -9.47 -19.00 2.09
C PRO A 617 -8.85 -18.06 3.13
N ILE A 618 -9.41 -16.87 3.21
CA ILE A 618 -9.21 -15.90 4.29
C ILE A 618 -10.54 -15.75 5.02
N ILE A 619 -10.53 -15.60 6.34
CA ILE A 619 -11.71 -15.20 7.11
C ILE A 619 -11.49 -13.76 7.58
N PRO A 620 -12.30 -12.80 7.12
CA PRO A 620 -12.17 -11.42 7.58
C PRO A 620 -12.43 -11.30 9.09
N PRO A 621 -11.78 -10.35 9.79
CA PRO A 621 -12.02 -10.09 11.20
C PRO A 621 -13.51 -9.95 11.55
N GLY A 622 -14.04 -10.84 12.39
CA GLY A 622 -15.43 -10.81 12.83
C GLY A 622 -16.45 -11.43 11.85
N ALA A 623 -15.98 -11.98 10.73
CA ALA A 623 -16.82 -12.68 9.76
C ALA A 623 -16.99 -14.15 10.10
N CYS A 624 -18.13 -14.72 9.72
CA CYS A 624 -18.40 -16.14 9.94
C CYS A 624 -17.83 -17.03 8.84
N CYS A 625 -17.77 -16.51 7.62
CA CYS A 625 -17.53 -17.31 6.42
C CYS A 625 -16.20 -16.99 5.73
N PRO A 626 -15.52 -18.02 5.20
CA PRO A 626 -14.31 -17.86 4.42
C PRO A 626 -14.59 -17.25 3.03
N ILE A 627 -13.64 -16.44 2.54
CA ILE A 627 -13.67 -15.82 1.21
C ILE A 627 -12.37 -16.09 0.43
N CYS A 628 -12.43 -15.92 -0.89
CA CYS A 628 -11.29 -16.05 -1.79
C CYS A 628 -10.94 -14.70 -2.44
N GLY A 629 -9.71 -14.23 -2.23
CA GLY A 629 -9.19 -12.99 -2.80
C GLY A 629 -8.12 -12.36 -1.92
N GLY A 630 -8.06 -11.03 -1.87
CA GLY A 630 -7.13 -10.28 -1.04
C GLY A 630 -7.83 -9.53 0.09
N MET A 631 -7.16 -9.40 1.23
CA MET A 631 -7.57 -8.59 2.37
C MET A 631 -6.43 -7.70 2.82
N LEU A 632 -6.72 -6.42 3.06
CA LEU A 632 -5.80 -5.50 3.73
C LEU A 632 -6.38 -5.10 5.08
N ARG A 633 -5.53 -5.11 6.10
CA ARG A 633 -5.81 -4.44 7.37
C ARG A 633 -4.94 -3.19 7.47
N LEU A 634 -5.58 -2.03 7.52
CA LEU A 634 -4.91 -0.75 7.53
C LEU A 634 -4.91 -0.14 8.93
N LEU A 635 -3.73 0.24 9.39
CA LEU A 635 -3.51 1.12 10.54
C LEU A 635 -3.49 2.56 10.05
N TRP A 636 -4.03 3.48 10.84
CA TRP A 636 -4.14 4.88 10.47
C TRP A 636 -4.16 5.78 11.70
N SER A 637 -3.72 7.05 11.55
CA SER A 637 -3.67 8.03 12.63
C SER A 637 -5.00 8.73 12.83
N ARG A 638 -5.63 8.50 13.99
CA ARG A 638 -6.84 9.21 14.40
C ARG A 638 -6.59 10.69 14.63
N GLU A 639 -5.48 11.01 15.30
CA GLU A 639 -5.13 12.40 15.61
C GLU A 639 -4.99 13.25 14.34
N GLN A 640 -4.33 12.71 13.31
CA GLN A 640 -4.14 13.43 12.06
C GLN A 640 -5.46 13.67 11.32
N MET A 641 -6.34 12.67 11.21
CA MET A 641 -7.64 12.86 10.56
C MET A 641 -8.56 13.78 11.36
N ASP A 642 -8.52 13.72 12.69
CA ASP A 642 -9.27 14.63 13.56
C ASP A 642 -8.77 16.07 13.40
N ALA A 643 -7.47 16.28 13.20
CA ALA A 643 -6.92 17.59 12.86
C ALA A 643 -7.41 18.07 11.49
N LEU A 644 -7.41 17.21 10.47
CA LEU A 644 -7.88 17.54 9.12
C LEU A 644 -9.39 17.83 9.07
N SER A 645 -10.20 17.08 9.82
CA SER A 645 -11.66 17.26 9.91
C SER A 645 -12.06 18.60 10.55
N LYS A 646 -11.28 19.12 11.49
CA LYS A 646 -11.50 20.45 12.08
C LYS A 646 -11.25 21.58 11.08
N VAL A 647 -10.38 21.36 10.10
CA VAL A 647 -9.96 22.38 9.12
C VAL A 647 -10.92 22.45 7.93
N LYS A 648 -11.46 21.30 7.49
CA LYS A 648 -12.54 21.21 6.49
C LYS A 648 -13.39 20.02 6.85
N ASP A 649 -14.72 20.11 6.67
CA ASP A 649 -15.73 19.08 6.96
C ASP A 649 -15.40 17.70 6.33
N ILE A 650 -14.42 17.00 6.90
CA ILE A 650 -13.87 15.72 6.48
C ILE A 650 -14.20 14.72 7.58
N CYS A 651 -14.50 13.49 7.19
CA CYS A 651 -14.84 12.41 8.12
C CYS A 651 -13.55 11.65 8.54
N SER A 652 -13.32 11.41 9.84
CA SER A 652 -12.12 10.76 10.44
C SER A 652 -12.40 9.35 10.96
N ILE A 653 -11.71 8.28 10.57
CA ILE A 653 -12.16 6.87 10.73
C ILE A 653 -12.33 6.40 12.21
N GLU A 654 -13.05 5.31 12.48
CA GLU A 654 -13.05 4.66 13.80
C GLU A 654 -12.51 3.23 13.68
N GLY A 655 -11.41 2.95 14.37
CA GLY A 655 -10.79 1.61 14.45
C GLY A 655 -10.07 1.18 13.18
N ASP A 656 -9.53 -0.03 13.16
CA ASP A 656 -8.78 -0.56 12.01
C ASP A 656 -9.69 -0.68 10.77
N ILE A 657 -9.14 -0.36 9.59
CA ILE A 657 -9.88 -0.50 8.32
C ILE A 657 -9.55 -1.85 7.73
N VAL A 658 -10.57 -2.62 7.38
CA VAL A 658 -10.42 -3.85 6.61
C VAL A 658 -10.93 -3.59 5.19
N VAL A 659 -10.06 -3.80 4.20
CA VAL A 659 -10.39 -3.69 2.78
C VAL A 659 -10.36 -5.07 2.18
N LEU A 660 -11.46 -5.49 1.55
CA LEU A 660 -11.56 -6.76 0.84
C LEU A 660 -11.50 -6.49 -0.67
N VAL A 661 -10.56 -7.16 -1.34
CA VAL A 661 -10.38 -7.10 -2.80
C VAL A 661 -10.78 -8.45 -3.35
N LEU A 662 -12.01 -8.53 -3.87
CA LEU A 662 -12.64 -9.78 -4.31
C LEU A 662 -13.10 -9.67 -5.77
N PRO A 663 -13.18 -10.80 -6.48
CA PRO A 663 -13.79 -10.83 -7.79
C PRO A 663 -15.29 -10.50 -7.70
N ILE A 664 -15.81 -9.85 -8.74
CA ILE A 664 -17.23 -9.50 -8.86
C ILE A 664 -18.03 -10.65 -9.48
N ASP A 665 -17.37 -11.53 -10.24
CA ASP A 665 -17.99 -12.70 -10.84
C ASP A 665 -18.43 -13.68 -9.74
N PRO A 666 -19.66 -14.24 -9.79
CA PRO A 666 -20.12 -15.25 -8.84
C PRO A 666 -19.37 -16.59 -8.93
N GLN A 667 -18.71 -16.90 -10.05
CA GLN A 667 -17.89 -18.09 -10.25
C GLN A 667 -16.51 -17.70 -10.81
N PRO A 668 -15.66 -17.04 -10.00
CA PRO A 668 -14.39 -16.53 -10.45
C PRO A 668 -13.39 -17.66 -10.75
N THR A 669 -12.52 -17.42 -11.73
CA THR A 669 -11.40 -18.32 -12.04
C THR A 669 -10.26 -18.14 -11.03
N ALA A 670 -9.33 -19.11 -10.99
CA ALA A 670 -8.11 -18.99 -10.17
C ALA A 670 -7.31 -17.74 -10.52
N LEU A 671 -7.28 -17.40 -11.81
CA LEU A 671 -6.56 -16.26 -12.31
C LEU A 671 -7.16 -14.95 -11.79
N GLN A 672 -8.50 -14.83 -11.80
CA GLN A 672 -9.20 -13.66 -11.25
C GLN A 672 -8.99 -13.52 -9.74
N ILE A 673 -9.01 -14.62 -8.98
CA ILE A 673 -8.71 -14.61 -7.52
C ILE A 673 -7.25 -14.17 -7.28
N ALA A 674 -6.31 -14.69 -8.08
CA ALA A 674 -4.90 -14.32 -7.98
C ALA A 674 -4.68 -12.84 -8.34
N ALA A 675 -5.39 -12.30 -9.33
CA ALA A 675 -5.31 -10.88 -9.70
C ALA A 675 -5.86 -9.96 -8.60
N CYS A 676 -6.98 -10.32 -7.97
CA CYS A 676 -7.49 -9.60 -6.80
C CYS A 676 -6.51 -9.64 -5.62
N SER A 677 -5.86 -10.80 -5.40
CA SER A 677 -4.81 -10.95 -4.38
C SER A 677 -3.62 -10.04 -4.68
N LYS A 678 -3.17 -10.00 -5.94
CA LYS A 678 -2.06 -9.14 -6.36
C LYS A 678 -2.39 -7.65 -6.26
N GLU A 679 -3.63 -7.26 -6.57
CA GLU A 679 -4.09 -5.89 -6.40
C GLU A 679 -4.08 -5.47 -4.92
N ALA A 680 -4.43 -6.39 -4.00
CA ALA A 680 -4.31 -6.14 -2.56
C ALA A 680 -2.86 -5.94 -2.12
N GLU A 681 -1.92 -6.76 -2.61
CA GLU A 681 -0.48 -6.55 -2.36
C GLU A 681 -0.01 -5.19 -2.88
N LYS A 682 -0.43 -4.80 -4.09
CA LYS A 682 -0.08 -3.51 -4.68
C LYS A 682 -0.55 -2.34 -3.80
N ILE A 683 -1.81 -2.37 -3.36
CA ILE A 683 -2.37 -1.33 -2.48
C ILE A 683 -1.60 -1.31 -1.15
N GLY A 684 -1.29 -2.47 -0.57
CA GLY A 684 -0.55 -2.57 0.68
C GLY A 684 0.86 -1.99 0.56
N ALA A 685 1.56 -2.27 -0.54
CA ALA A 685 2.87 -1.71 -0.83
C ALA A 685 2.84 -0.18 -0.94
N LEU A 686 1.85 0.39 -1.64
CA LEU A 686 1.69 1.84 -1.76
C LEU A 686 1.44 2.52 -0.40
N VAL A 687 0.68 1.88 0.49
CA VAL A 687 0.46 2.38 1.85
C VAL A 687 1.76 2.32 2.66
N ASN A 688 2.45 1.18 2.62
CA ASN A 688 3.66 0.94 3.40
C ASN A 688 4.86 1.78 2.94
N SER A 689 4.93 2.13 1.66
CA SER A 689 5.92 3.06 1.12
C SER A 689 5.56 4.54 1.32
N ALA A 690 4.40 4.84 1.92
CA ALA A 690 3.84 6.18 2.02
C ALA A 690 3.80 6.89 0.65
N SER A 691 3.41 6.15 -0.39
CA SER A 691 3.46 6.60 -1.78
C SER A 691 2.77 7.96 -1.95
N PRO A 692 3.38 8.94 -2.63
CA PRO A 692 2.79 10.25 -2.88
C PRO A 692 1.42 10.19 -3.57
N VAL A 693 1.17 9.14 -4.35
CA VAL A 693 -0.13 8.86 -4.98
C VAL A 693 -1.25 8.70 -3.95
N LEU A 694 -0.97 8.02 -2.83
CA LEU A 694 -1.93 7.86 -1.75
C LEU A 694 -1.90 9.05 -0.81
N VAL A 695 -0.71 9.43 -0.35
CA VAL A 695 -0.62 10.36 0.77
C VAL A 695 -0.97 11.79 0.35
N SER A 696 -0.87 12.14 -0.93
CA SER A 696 -1.42 13.41 -1.44
C SER A 696 -2.94 13.49 -1.29
N HIS A 697 -3.65 12.36 -1.34
CA HIS A 697 -5.08 12.34 -1.09
C HIS A 697 -5.38 12.41 0.40
N VAL A 698 -6.13 13.43 0.80
CA VAL A 698 -6.33 13.77 2.22
C VAL A 698 -6.94 12.63 3.03
N PRO A 699 -7.99 11.92 2.55
CA PRO A 699 -8.55 10.79 3.31
C PRO A 699 -7.59 9.61 3.46
N LEU A 700 -6.63 9.47 2.55
CA LEU A 700 -5.67 8.36 2.52
C LEU A 700 -4.35 8.74 3.20
N SER A 701 -4.12 10.04 3.43
CA SER A 701 -2.90 10.60 3.98
C SER A 701 -2.60 10.21 5.43
N ALA A 702 -3.62 9.72 6.14
CA ALA A 702 -3.51 9.23 7.52
C ALA A 702 -3.28 7.72 7.61
N LEU A 703 -3.30 6.99 6.49
CA LEU A 703 -2.92 5.58 6.49
C LEU A 703 -1.44 5.48 6.86
N ALA A 704 -1.16 4.67 7.88
CA ALA A 704 0.17 4.56 8.47
C ALA A 704 0.85 3.23 8.14
N HIS A 705 0.08 2.16 7.96
CA HIS A 705 0.61 0.84 7.60
C HIS A 705 -0.50 -0.09 7.09
N ALA A 706 -0.14 -1.08 6.28
CA ALA A 706 -1.02 -2.11 5.72
C ALA A 706 -0.44 -3.52 5.94
N GLU A 707 -1.22 -4.37 6.61
CA GLU A 707 -0.98 -5.82 6.69
C GLU A 707 -1.84 -6.51 5.63
N VAL A 708 -1.21 -7.29 4.73
CA VAL A 708 -1.89 -7.95 3.61
C VAL A 708 -2.02 -9.45 3.88
N LEU A 709 -3.23 -9.98 3.69
CA LEU A 709 -3.56 -11.39 3.73
C LEU A 709 -4.16 -11.76 2.38
N ILE A 710 -3.63 -12.81 1.74
CA ILE A 710 -4.06 -13.24 0.39
C ILE A 710 -4.42 -14.71 0.35
N SER A 711 -5.36 -15.04 -0.53
CA SER A 711 -5.68 -16.43 -0.84
C SER A 711 -4.52 -17.06 -1.58
N GLY A 712 -3.83 -17.99 -0.93
CA GLY A 712 -2.76 -18.77 -1.56
C GLY A 712 -3.30 -19.65 -2.68
N GLY A 713 -2.88 -19.37 -3.91
CA GLY A 713 -2.96 -20.30 -5.04
C GLY A 713 -1.66 -21.09 -5.12
N GLY A 714 -1.75 -22.41 -5.16
CA GLY A 714 -0.59 -23.28 -5.36
C GLY A 714 0.01 -23.12 -6.75
N TYR A 715 0.92 -22.16 -6.93
CA TYR A 715 2.01 -22.25 -7.88
C TYR A 715 3.32 -22.08 -7.10
N SER A 716 3.70 -23.15 -6.42
CA SER A 716 5.09 -23.30 -6.02
C SER A 716 5.87 -23.66 -7.28
N THR A 717 6.57 -22.69 -7.86
CA THR A 717 7.76 -22.98 -8.68
C THR A 717 8.88 -23.39 -7.73
N ALA A 718 8.68 -24.51 -7.03
CA ALA A 718 9.81 -25.19 -6.45
C ALA A 718 10.70 -25.66 -7.62
N PRO A 719 12.03 -25.38 -7.58
CA PRO A 719 12.91 -25.90 -8.60
C PRO A 719 12.82 -27.42 -8.60
N PRO A 720 12.91 -28.10 -9.77
CA PRO A 720 12.93 -29.55 -9.80
C PRO A 720 14.09 -30.02 -8.93
N THR A 721 13.77 -30.67 -7.81
CA THR A 721 14.77 -31.37 -7.02
C THR A 721 15.36 -32.45 -7.91
N SER A 722 16.66 -32.31 -8.17
CA SER A 722 17.44 -33.28 -8.92
C SER A 722 17.34 -34.66 -8.25
N PRO A 723 17.24 -35.74 -9.05
CA PRO A 723 17.17 -37.09 -8.50
C PRO A 723 18.53 -37.41 -7.90
N THR A 724 18.59 -37.52 -6.57
CA THR A 724 19.75 -38.13 -5.92
C THR A 724 19.76 -39.60 -6.25
N SER A 725 20.88 -40.01 -6.82
CA SER A 725 21.27 -41.35 -7.21
C SER A 725 21.27 -42.28 -6.00
N GLY A 726 20.19 -43.04 -5.84
CA GLY A 726 20.11 -44.22 -4.99
C GLY A 726 20.15 -45.49 -5.83
N LEU A 727 21.35 -46.00 -6.08
CA LEU A 727 21.59 -47.32 -6.65
C LEU A 727 21.04 -48.41 -5.71
N GLY A 728 20.08 -49.18 -6.21
CA GLY A 728 19.94 -50.63 -5.97
C GLY A 728 19.51 -51.09 -4.57
N LEU A 729 18.28 -51.61 -4.46
CA LEU A 729 18.07 -53.06 -4.28
C LEU A 729 16.57 -53.35 -4.45
N TYR A 730 16.20 -53.91 -5.60
CA TYR A 730 15.04 -54.79 -5.69
C TYR A 730 15.38 -56.09 -4.95
N LEU A 731 14.48 -56.57 -4.08
CA LEU A 731 13.85 -57.89 -4.20
C LEU A 731 13.08 -58.30 -2.94
N LEU A 732 11.83 -58.74 -3.16
CA LEU A 732 11.01 -59.67 -2.35
C LEU A 732 10.27 -59.10 -1.14
N ALA A 733 8.95 -58.86 -1.30
CA ALA A 733 7.91 -59.80 -0.86
C ALA A 733 6.57 -59.08 -0.57
N PRO A 734 5.49 -59.32 -1.34
CA PRO A 734 4.14 -59.19 -0.82
C PRO A 734 3.82 -60.43 0.05
N LEU A 735 2.84 -60.30 0.95
CA LEU A 735 2.39 -61.25 1.98
C LEU A 735 3.17 -61.15 3.29
N VAL A 736 2.52 -60.60 4.32
CA VAL A 736 2.14 -61.30 5.56
C VAL A 736 1.71 -60.25 6.62
N LEU A 737 0.43 -60.31 7.01
CA LEU A 737 -0.18 -59.88 8.30
C LEU A 737 -0.16 -58.36 8.62
N GLY A 738 -1.27 -57.65 8.78
CA GLY A 738 -2.62 -58.15 9.05
C GLY A 738 -2.67 -58.93 10.36
N LEU A 739 -2.11 -58.40 11.45
CA LEU A 739 -2.47 -58.72 12.85
C LEU A 739 -1.55 -57.97 13.83
N LEU A 740 -2.20 -57.31 14.81
CA LEU A 740 -1.74 -56.90 16.14
C LEU A 740 -1.36 -55.42 16.37
N ARG A 741 -2.40 -54.72 16.84
CA ARG A 741 -2.50 -53.49 17.65
C ARG A 741 -2.42 -52.14 16.95
#